data_AF-A0A3M0W007-F1
#
_entry.id   AF-A0A3M0W007-F1
#
_cell.length_a   1.000
_cell.length_b   1.000
_cell.length_c   1.000
_cell.angle_alpha   90.00
_cell.angle_beta   90.00
_cell.angle_gamma   90.00
#
_symmetry.space_group_name_H-M   'P 1'
#
loop_
_entity.id
_entity.type
_entity.pdbx_description
1 polymer ?
#
loop_
_entity_poly.entity_id
_entity_poly.type
_entity_poly.pdbx_seq_one_letter_code
_entity_poly.pdbx_strand_id
1 'polypeptide(L)'
;MASDESARIYRASTTAPVNIAVIKYWGKRDTKLNLPTNSSLSVTLSQKTLRTLTTAATSPTFTGADSLLLNGQAENIEGSARTQACLRRLRELRAEAEAADPSLPPLSRWPLRIVSNNNFPTAAGLASSAAGFAALVRAIADLYELRQSPTELSLIARQGSGSACRSLLGGYVAWRQGSQDDGSDSVADQVAAASHWPNMRALILVVSADKKGVPSTAGMQTTVATSTLAEARFRSIVPPRLQEIEQAISNRDFETFARVTMQDSNSFHAVCLDSWPPILYLTDVSRAAIKAVEQINAQAGRLIAAYTFDAGPNAVIYYLEEDSARVAGVFRNYIPALPGWDSEYGRAITAAQEQDGLEAKTVAALKTGLSRVICTGVGEGPVKTEEHLVDASDMRYRGTTKALTCDSPPSNGQFPSNTLAGANHHGGLLRMSYASYRARFGGPYLRIRRAPYGSASDETTTMSDSNTVDIVVIGAGISGINAGYRIQTGLPNSSYVILEGRHEIGGTWSLFRYPGIRSDSDLFTFGFPWDPWKEDHAIASAPSILQYMKDTAARNGIDKHIRFNSHVSALDWKSDQQRWQITVNGDSEKPQIYYARWVLKGTGYYDYREPLEADIPGLRSFEGTVIHPQFWPENLDYADKRVIVIGSGATAVTLVPSMAPTAKSVTMLQRSPSYFFAPPEIESANVTIKRWFPAWWAYRLMRWRMLVLTYVFFSICRLFPGLMRKLLIKGVERQLPPGQKIDPNFTPRYNPWQQRMCITPGGDFFAALRSGKADVVTDTIDTVTPTGIKLSSGRELPADIIVTATGLKLNLDAHLSITVDGKPVRTGQKFVWKGSLLQDVPNFAFIFGYTNASWTLGADATANLFVRLVKTADERGATSVTPQVDPKANIKKVPALNLNSTYISKAEERGDVPLVGDSGPWVPRNNYFRDYWNSRWGDLSNSLVFNRVAVE
;
A
#
# COMPACT_ATOMS: atom_id res chain seq x y z
N MET A 1 10.57 46.40 -27.60
CA MET A 1 9.60 45.42 -27.09
C MET A 1 10.07 45.02 -25.70
N ALA A 2 9.56 45.68 -24.66
CA ALA A 2 9.79 45.26 -23.27
C ALA A 2 8.88 44.05 -23.04
N SER A 3 9.45 42.85 -22.96
CA SER A 3 8.71 41.65 -22.56
C SER A 3 8.24 41.84 -21.13
N ASP A 4 6.97 41.54 -20.87
CA ASP A 4 6.33 41.60 -19.57
C ASP A 4 7.06 40.68 -18.56
N GLU A 5 8.02 41.23 -17.80
CA GLU A 5 8.79 40.50 -16.79
C GLU A 5 7.92 39.98 -15.63
N SER A 6 6.67 40.43 -15.53
CA SER A 6 5.76 40.11 -14.41
C SER A 6 5.27 38.65 -14.39
N ALA A 7 5.48 37.88 -15.47
CA ALA A 7 5.03 36.48 -15.58
C ALA A 7 6.16 35.45 -15.82
N ARG A 8 7.44 35.84 -15.70
CA ARG A 8 8.57 34.97 -16.03
C ARG A 8 8.75 33.85 -15.00
N ILE A 9 8.70 32.60 -15.46
CA ILE A 9 9.03 31.41 -14.66
C ILE A 9 10.51 31.07 -14.82
N TYR A 10 11.24 31.06 -13.71
CA TYR A 10 12.62 30.59 -13.62
C TYR A 10 12.61 29.13 -13.22
N ARG A 11 13.38 28.28 -13.91
CA ARG A 11 13.47 26.85 -13.58
C ARG A 11 14.84 26.28 -13.88
N ALA A 12 15.24 25.26 -13.13
CA ALA A 12 16.39 24.43 -13.43
C ALA A 12 16.07 22.96 -13.13
N SER A 13 16.67 22.05 -13.89
CA SER A 13 16.52 20.62 -13.71
C SER A 13 17.87 19.94 -13.62
N THR A 14 17.96 18.98 -12.70
CA THR A 14 19.21 18.27 -12.41
C THR A 14 18.89 16.82 -12.12
N THR A 15 19.69 15.92 -12.69
CA THR A 15 19.72 14.52 -12.26
C THR A 15 20.77 14.33 -11.18
N ALA A 16 20.52 13.47 -10.19
CA ALA A 16 21.52 13.06 -9.23
C ALA A 16 21.59 11.53 -9.09
N PRO A 17 22.79 11.00 -8.81
CA PRO A 17 23.03 9.57 -8.73
C PRO A 17 22.67 8.98 -7.35
N VAL A 18 22.43 7.67 -7.36
CA VAL A 18 22.46 6.84 -6.16
C VAL A 18 23.90 6.56 -5.77
N ASN A 19 24.23 6.57 -4.48
CA ASN A 19 25.50 6.06 -3.96
C ASN A 19 25.26 4.89 -3.01
N ILE A 20 26.18 3.93 -3.00
CA ILE A 20 26.16 2.76 -2.11
C ILE A 20 27.41 2.75 -1.25
N ALA A 21 27.24 2.61 0.06
CA ALA A 21 28.35 2.64 0.99
C ALA A 21 29.17 1.34 0.93
N VAL A 22 30.48 1.49 0.77
CA VAL A 22 31.46 0.41 0.97
C VAL A 22 32.07 0.48 2.37
N ILE A 23 32.19 1.70 2.92
CA ILE A 23 32.38 1.96 4.36
C ILE A 23 31.17 2.74 4.88
N LYS A 24 30.46 2.20 5.88
CA LYS A 24 29.17 2.73 6.34
C LYS A 24 29.38 3.71 7.49
N TYR A 25 28.70 4.86 7.41
CA TYR A 25 28.46 5.68 8.60
C TYR A 25 27.29 5.08 9.37
N TRP A 26 27.39 5.07 10.69
CA TRP A 26 26.29 4.67 11.54
C TRP A 26 26.34 5.42 12.86
N GLY A 27 25.17 5.72 13.42
CA GLY A 27 25.06 6.70 14.50
C GLY A 27 25.13 8.14 14.01
N LYS A 28 24.57 9.05 14.81
CA LYS A 28 24.71 10.49 14.63
C LYS A 28 25.13 11.11 15.94
N ARG A 29 26.20 11.91 15.92
CA ARG A 29 26.60 12.73 17.07
C ARG A 29 25.72 13.97 17.22
N ASP A 30 25.17 14.45 16.10
CA ASP A 30 24.15 15.50 16.08
C ASP A 30 23.04 15.13 15.08
N THR A 31 21.81 15.02 15.56
CA THR A 31 20.65 14.61 14.76
C THR A 31 20.04 15.75 13.95
N LYS A 32 20.23 17.01 14.37
CA LYS A 32 19.70 18.22 13.73
C LYS A 32 20.53 18.57 12.48
N LEU A 33 21.85 18.53 12.61
CA LEU A 33 22.82 18.79 11.54
C LEU A 33 23.15 17.54 10.72
N ASN A 34 22.67 16.36 11.13
CA ASN A 34 23.00 15.05 10.57
C ASN A 34 24.51 14.76 10.59
N LEU A 35 25.21 15.09 11.68
CA LEU A 35 26.64 14.81 11.82
C LEU A 35 26.85 13.33 12.18
N PRO A 36 27.72 12.61 11.47
CA PRO A 36 27.89 11.18 11.67
C PRO A 36 28.81 10.90 12.86
N THR A 37 28.67 9.71 13.45
CA THR A 37 29.60 9.26 14.51
C THR A 37 30.92 8.74 13.93
N ASN A 38 30.95 8.38 12.64
CA ASN A 38 32.15 7.92 11.95
C ASN A 38 32.15 8.33 10.47
N SER A 39 33.34 8.45 9.86
CA SER A 39 33.49 8.68 8.42
C SER A 39 32.97 7.52 7.56
N SER A 40 32.67 7.78 6.30
CA SER A 40 32.17 6.77 5.36
C SER A 40 32.72 6.97 3.95
N LEU A 41 32.61 5.94 3.12
CA LEU A 41 33.00 5.98 1.71
C LEU A 41 31.98 5.20 0.89
N SER A 42 31.57 5.76 -0.24
CA SER A 42 30.63 5.14 -1.17
C SER A 42 31.13 5.13 -2.60
N VAL A 43 30.60 4.19 -3.38
CA VAL A 43 30.68 4.21 -4.84
C VAL A 43 29.39 4.81 -5.38
N THR A 44 29.52 5.88 -6.17
CA THR A 44 28.42 6.49 -6.91
C THR A 44 28.07 5.60 -8.11
N LEU A 45 26.79 5.30 -8.31
CA LEU A 45 26.29 4.44 -9.39
C LEU A 45 25.92 5.25 -10.63
N SER A 46 26.06 4.65 -11.81
CA SER A 46 25.77 5.30 -13.09
C SER A 46 24.32 5.78 -13.20
N GLN A 47 24.13 7.06 -13.53
CA GLN A 47 22.80 7.67 -13.70
C GLN A 47 22.04 7.14 -14.91
N LYS A 48 22.73 6.51 -15.87
CA LYS A 48 22.10 5.78 -16.98
C LYS A 48 21.09 4.73 -16.50
N THR A 49 21.35 4.19 -15.31
CA THR A 49 20.56 3.13 -14.67
C THR A 49 19.72 3.66 -13.53
N LEU A 50 20.32 4.39 -12.60
CA LEU A 50 19.67 4.81 -11.36
C LEU A 50 19.89 6.30 -11.12
N ARG A 51 18.82 7.08 -11.26
CA ARG A 51 18.87 8.54 -11.04
C ARG A 51 17.57 9.08 -10.49
N THR A 52 17.69 10.16 -9.74
CA THR A 52 16.58 11.06 -9.45
C THR A 52 16.69 12.27 -10.36
N LEU A 53 15.62 12.63 -11.07
CA LEU A 53 15.49 13.90 -11.77
C LEU A 53 14.67 14.86 -10.91
N THR A 54 15.18 16.05 -10.62
CA THR A 54 14.43 17.10 -9.92
C THR A 54 14.40 18.35 -10.78
N THR A 55 13.21 18.94 -10.91
CA THR A 55 13.00 20.28 -11.46
C THR A 55 12.57 21.22 -10.33
N ALA A 56 13.30 22.31 -10.13
CA ALA A 56 12.92 23.39 -9.24
C ALA A 56 12.54 24.62 -10.06
N ALA A 57 11.46 25.29 -9.69
CA ALA A 57 11.04 26.52 -10.34
C ALA A 57 10.56 27.58 -9.34
N THR A 58 10.64 28.84 -9.73
CA THR A 58 10.12 29.98 -8.99
C THR A 58 9.67 31.10 -9.93
N SER A 59 8.73 31.94 -9.48
CA SER A 59 8.13 33.00 -10.28
C SER A 59 7.53 34.08 -9.37
N PRO A 60 7.51 35.36 -9.77
CA PRO A 60 6.77 36.40 -9.06
C PRO A 60 5.27 36.14 -8.98
N THR A 61 4.73 35.30 -9.89
CA THR A 61 3.31 34.92 -9.92
C THR A 61 2.98 33.75 -8.99
N PHE A 62 3.98 33.05 -8.44
CA PHE A 62 3.70 31.96 -7.51
C PHE A 62 3.30 32.50 -6.15
N THR A 63 2.17 32.03 -5.63
CA THR A 63 1.62 32.41 -4.32
C THR A 63 1.61 31.22 -3.36
N GLY A 64 1.57 31.50 -2.06
CA GLY A 64 1.56 30.48 -1.01
C GLY A 64 2.94 29.92 -0.65
N ALA A 65 2.95 28.75 -0.03
CA ALA A 65 4.18 28.11 0.45
C ALA A 65 4.89 27.28 -0.64
N ASP A 66 6.14 26.93 -0.36
CA ASP A 66 6.93 25.98 -1.15
C ASP A 66 6.19 24.63 -1.28
N SER A 67 6.28 23.97 -2.44
CA SER A 67 5.63 22.67 -2.65
C SER A 67 6.54 21.66 -3.36
N LEU A 68 6.42 20.38 -2.99
CA LEU A 68 7.21 19.28 -3.55
C LEU A 68 6.27 18.18 -4.02
N LEU A 69 6.40 17.80 -5.29
CA LEU A 69 5.81 16.57 -5.82
C LEU A 69 6.92 15.52 -5.96
N LEU A 70 6.82 14.39 -5.27
CA LEU A 70 7.74 13.25 -5.42
C LEU A 70 7.01 12.11 -6.14
N ASN A 71 7.48 11.73 -7.32
CA ASN A 71 6.86 10.72 -8.18
C ASN A 71 5.35 10.95 -8.41
N GLY A 72 4.94 12.21 -8.56
CA GLY A 72 3.56 12.60 -8.76
C GLY A 72 2.71 12.70 -7.48
N GLN A 73 3.27 12.43 -6.29
CA GLN A 73 2.57 12.61 -5.01
C GLN A 73 3.04 13.85 -4.27
N ALA A 74 2.11 14.60 -3.68
CA ALA A 74 2.42 15.78 -2.88
C ALA A 74 3.06 15.39 -1.54
N GLU A 75 4.20 16.00 -1.24
CA GLU A 75 4.95 15.82 0.00
C GLU A 75 4.72 17.00 0.94
N ASN A 76 4.59 16.73 2.24
CA ASN A 76 4.49 17.76 3.25
C ASN A 76 5.89 18.38 3.52
N ILE A 77 6.24 19.45 2.79
CA ILE A 77 7.50 20.16 3.02
C ILE A 77 7.49 20.86 4.38
N GLU A 78 6.39 21.51 4.77
CA GLU A 78 6.31 22.30 6.01
C GLU A 78 6.55 21.44 7.26
N GLY A 79 6.03 20.21 7.27
CA GLY A 79 6.26 19.24 8.34
C GLY A 79 7.64 18.56 8.31
N SER A 80 8.45 18.76 7.26
CA SER A 80 9.75 18.11 7.08
C SER A 80 10.90 19.04 7.49
N ALA A 81 11.31 18.96 8.76
CA ALA A 81 12.42 19.78 9.30
C ALA A 81 13.71 19.70 8.47
N ARG A 82 14.03 18.50 7.94
CA ARG A 82 15.19 18.24 7.09
C ARG A 82 15.11 18.91 5.71
N THR A 83 13.92 18.93 5.10
CA THR A 83 13.70 19.59 3.81
C THR A 83 13.77 21.09 4.00
N GLN A 84 13.10 21.60 5.03
CA GLN A 84 13.14 23.02 5.40
C GLN A 84 14.56 23.50 5.71
N ALA A 85 15.39 22.69 6.36
CA ALA A 85 16.79 23.04 6.59
C ALA A 85 17.58 23.24 5.28
N CYS A 86 17.38 22.37 4.29
CA CYS A 86 18.01 22.51 2.98
C CYS A 86 17.50 23.78 2.25
N LEU A 87 16.19 23.98 2.21
CA LEU A 87 15.56 25.12 1.51
C LEU A 87 15.98 26.46 2.13
N ARG A 88 15.99 26.57 3.47
CA ARG A 88 16.44 27.77 4.16
C ARG A 88 17.87 28.13 3.79
N ARG A 89 18.80 27.16 3.88
CA ARG A 89 20.21 27.45 3.61
C ARG A 89 20.46 27.85 2.15
N LEU A 90 19.77 27.22 1.20
CA LEU A 90 19.87 27.59 -0.23
C LEU A 90 19.29 28.97 -0.50
N ARG A 91 18.16 29.31 0.15
CA ARG A 91 17.52 30.62 0.05
C ARG A 91 18.37 31.73 0.67
N GLU A 92 19.02 31.46 1.81
CA GLU A 92 19.98 32.38 2.45
C GLU A 92 21.15 32.69 1.50
N LEU A 93 21.77 31.67 0.90
CA LEU A 93 22.87 31.87 -0.06
C LEU A 93 22.43 32.68 -1.29
N ARG A 94 21.20 32.47 -1.78
CA ARG A 94 20.66 33.28 -2.87
C ARG A 94 20.39 34.72 -2.44
N ALA A 95 19.86 34.93 -1.24
CA ALA A 95 19.61 36.27 -0.72
C ALA A 95 20.92 37.06 -0.50
N GLU A 96 21.99 36.38 -0.05
CA GLU A 96 23.34 36.97 0.05
C GLU A 96 23.85 37.42 -1.32
N ALA A 97 23.66 36.60 -2.37
CA ALA A 97 24.05 36.96 -3.74
C ALA A 97 23.22 38.14 -4.30
N GLU A 98 21.90 38.15 -4.08
CA GLU A 98 21.00 39.24 -4.49
C GLU A 98 21.29 40.55 -3.75
N ALA A 99 21.75 40.49 -2.49
CA ALA A 99 22.17 41.66 -1.74
C ALA A 99 23.51 42.23 -2.24
N ALA A 100 24.42 41.37 -2.70
CA ALA A 100 25.71 41.77 -3.26
C ALA A 100 25.60 42.32 -4.70
N ASP A 101 24.64 41.84 -5.48
CA ASP A 101 24.36 42.30 -6.84
C ASP A 101 22.85 42.57 -7.03
N PRO A 102 22.42 43.84 -6.85
CA PRO A 102 21.02 44.23 -7.02
C PRO A 102 20.45 44.07 -8.44
N SER A 103 21.28 43.76 -9.45
CA SER A 103 20.81 43.48 -10.81
C SER A 103 20.21 42.07 -10.96
N LEU A 104 20.45 41.18 -9.99
CA LEU A 104 19.93 39.82 -10.01
C LEU A 104 18.41 39.80 -9.70
N PRO A 105 17.64 38.90 -10.35
CA PRO A 105 16.23 38.75 -10.01
C PRO A 105 16.05 38.22 -8.57
N PRO A 106 15.04 38.67 -7.81
CA PRO A 106 14.87 38.34 -6.39
C PRO A 106 14.25 36.95 -6.17
N LEU A 107 14.86 35.91 -6.75
CA LEU A 107 14.42 34.52 -6.70
C LEU A 107 14.31 33.97 -5.28
N SER A 108 15.09 34.49 -4.33
CA SER A 108 15.03 34.05 -2.92
C SER A 108 13.68 34.36 -2.25
N ARG A 109 12.97 35.38 -2.74
CA ARG A 109 11.72 35.89 -2.14
C ARG A 109 10.47 35.16 -2.63
N TRP A 110 10.59 34.42 -3.72
CA TRP A 110 9.46 33.77 -4.36
C TRP A 110 9.32 32.31 -3.92
N PRO A 111 8.09 31.77 -3.87
CA PRO A 111 7.86 30.37 -3.52
C PRO A 111 8.52 29.42 -4.52
N LEU A 112 9.01 28.28 -4.02
CA LEU A 112 9.57 27.20 -4.82
C LEU A 112 8.50 26.16 -5.16
N ARG A 113 8.42 25.81 -6.44
CA ARG A 113 7.67 24.65 -6.94
C ARG A 113 8.68 23.59 -7.37
N ILE A 114 8.75 22.51 -6.62
CA ILE A 114 9.73 21.44 -6.81
C ILE A 114 9.01 20.18 -7.25
N VAL A 115 9.53 19.52 -8.27
CA VAL A 115 9.04 18.23 -8.75
C VAL A 115 10.22 17.30 -8.89
N SER A 116 10.15 16.14 -8.26
CA SER A 116 11.20 15.12 -8.24
C SER A 116 10.66 13.77 -8.67
N ASN A 117 11.41 13.04 -9.50
CA ASN A 117 11.04 11.73 -10.00
C ASN A 117 12.25 10.77 -9.98
N ASN A 118 12.04 9.58 -9.43
CA ASN A 118 13.02 8.50 -9.41
C ASN A 118 12.70 7.53 -10.55
N ASN A 119 13.71 7.12 -11.32
CA ASN A 119 13.53 6.03 -12.30
C ASN A 119 13.66 4.62 -11.67
N PHE A 120 13.72 4.56 -10.33
CA PHE A 120 13.81 3.34 -9.54
C PHE A 120 12.87 3.40 -8.32
N PRO A 121 12.49 2.25 -7.73
CA PRO A 121 11.48 2.23 -6.67
C PRO A 121 11.95 2.94 -5.39
N THR A 122 11.24 3.99 -4.97
CA THR A 122 11.55 4.79 -3.77
C THR A 122 11.51 3.97 -2.47
N ALA A 123 10.66 2.95 -2.42
CA ALA A 123 10.45 2.09 -1.25
C ALA A 123 11.42 0.88 -1.16
N ALA A 124 12.24 0.62 -2.20
CA ALA A 124 13.09 -0.57 -2.23
C ALA A 124 14.31 -0.49 -1.32
N GLY A 125 14.60 0.65 -0.65
CA GLY A 125 15.80 0.77 0.18
C GLY A 125 17.10 0.94 -0.60
N LEU A 126 17.03 1.31 -1.89
CA LEU A 126 18.14 1.61 -2.79
C LEU A 126 18.65 3.05 -2.66
N ALA A 127 18.81 3.53 -1.42
CA ALA A 127 19.28 4.90 -1.12
C ALA A 127 18.53 6.02 -1.87
N SER A 128 17.20 5.89 -2.04
CA SER A 128 16.35 6.88 -2.71
C SER A 128 16.42 8.28 -2.09
N SER A 129 16.60 8.38 -0.76
CA SER A 129 16.78 9.68 -0.10
C SER A 129 18.13 10.34 -0.44
N ALA A 130 19.17 9.56 -0.75
CA ALA A 130 20.48 10.10 -1.11
C ALA A 130 20.41 10.85 -2.45
N ALA A 131 19.94 10.17 -3.49
CA ALA A 131 19.73 10.76 -4.81
C ALA A 131 18.68 11.88 -4.79
N GLY A 132 17.59 11.70 -4.02
CA GLY A 132 16.52 12.68 -3.89
C GLY A 132 16.97 14.03 -3.34
N PHE A 133 17.63 14.05 -2.16
CA PHE A 133 18.13 15.30 -1.59
C PHE A 133 19.30 15.88 -2.38
N ALA A 134 20.13 15.04 -3.00
CA ALA A 134 21.19 15.52 -3.87
C ALA A 134 20.64 16.25 -5.11
N ALA A 135 19.64 15.66 -5.78
CA ALA A 135 18.97 16.28 -6.92
C ALA A 135 18.22 17.55 -6.50
N LEU A 136 17.56 17.55 -5.34
CA LEU A 136 16.88 18.73 -4.81
C LEU A 136 17.84 19.89 -4.54
N VAL A 137 18.92 19.64 -3.79
CA VAL A 137 19.90 20.67 -3.45
C VAL A 137 20.56 21.20 -4.71
N ARG A 138 20.96 20.31 -5.62
CA ARG A 138 21.62 20.74 -6.85
C ARG A 138 20.69 21.47 -7.82
N ALA A 139 19.45 21.01 -8.02
CA ALA A 139 18.50 21.70 -8.89
C ALA A 139 18.15 23.10 -8.40
N ILE A 140 18.02 23.29 -7.08
CA ILE A 140 17.78 24.61 -6.50
C ILE A 140 19.05 25.47 -6.57
N ALA A 141 20.24 24.91 -6.33
CA ALA A 141 21.49 25.64 -6.52
C ALA A 141 21.69 26.10 -7.98
N ASP A 142 21.34 25.24 -8.95
CA ASP A 142 21.38 25.57 -10.37
C ASP A 142 20.31 26.62 -10.75
N LEU A 143 19.12 26.59 -10.13
CA LEU A 143 18.06 27.60 -10.28
C LEU A 143 18.48 28.96 -9.71
N TYR A 144 19.11 28.94 -8.54
CA TYR A 144 19.57 30.13 -7.83
C TYR A 144 20.95 30.62 -8.29
N GLU A 145 21.55 29.98 -9.30
CA GLU A 145 22.86 30.34 -9.86
C GLU A 145 23.95 30.46 -8.77
N LEU A 146 23.89 29.55 -7.80
CA LEU A 146 24.79 29.51 -6.66
C LEU A 146 26.20 29.09 -7.07
N ARG A 147 27.23 29.73 -6.49
CA ARG A 147 28.65 29.51 -6.80
C ARG A 147 29.33 28.42 -5.97
N GLN A 148 28.61 27.86 -5.00
CA GLN A 148 29.14 26.84 -4.09
C GLN A 148 29.55 25.58 -4.87
N SER A 149 30.73 25.07 -4.53
CA SER A 149 31.27 23.81 -5.04
C SER A 149 30.41 22.62 -4.60
N PRO A 150 30.50 21.46 -5.28
CA PRO A 150 29.83 20.24 -4.83
C PRO A 150 30.16 19.85 -3.37
N THR A 151 31.40 20.10 -2.94
CA THR A 151 31.85 19.87 -1.56
C THR A 151 31.11 20.78 -0.57
N GLU A 152 30.95 22.07 -0.88
CA GLU A 152 30.21 23.00 -0.02
C GLU A 152 28.70 22.69 -0.01
N LEU A 153 28.12 22.39 -1.17
CA LEU A 153 26.72 21.97 -1.26
C LEU A 153 26.45 20.64 -0.51
N SER A 154 27.48 19.82 -0.30
CA SER A 154 27.37 18.57 0.46
C SER A 154 26.96 18.81 1.93
N LEU A 155 27.36 19.95 2.52
CA LEU A 155 26.97 20.38 3.87
C LEU A 155 25.46 20.62 3.97
N ILE A 156 24.85 21.12 2.89
CA ILE A 156 23.41 21.35 2.80
C ILE A 156 22.69 20.02 2.60
N ALA A 157 23.11 19.22 1.61
CA ALA A 157 22.49 17.93 1.29
C ALA A 157 22.49 16.96 2.48
N ARG A 158 23.56 16.99 3.31
CA ARG A 158 23.66 16.23 4.57
C ARG A 158 22.46 16.42 5.48
N GLN A 159 21.98 17.66 5.64
CA GLN A 159 20.86 17.97 6.53
C GLN A 159 19.56 17.31 6.07
N GLY A 160 19.39 17.14 4.76
CA GLY A 160 18.29 16.35 4.17
C GLY A 160 18.45 14.84 4.41
N SER A 161 19.62 14.29 4.07
CA SER A 161 19.97 12.89 4.29
C SER A 161 21.48 12.76 4.38
N GLY A 162 22.00 12.10 5.44
CA GLY A 162 23.45 11.94 5.63
C GLY A 162 24.15 11.34 4.40
N SER A 163 23.57 10.32 3.77
CA SER A 163 24.09 9.74 2.51
C SER A 163 23.99 10.67 1.29
N ALA A 164 23.17 11.71 1.29
CA ALA A 164 23.00 12.61 0.15
C ALA A 164 24.22 13.50 -0.08
N CYS A 165 25.02 13.79 0.96
CA CYS A 165 26.23 14.60 0.81
C CYS A 165 27.20 13.97 -0.21
N ARG A 166 27.33 12.64 -0.20
CA ARG A 166 28.20 11.91 -1.14
C ARG A 166 27.62 11.85 -2.55
N SER A 167 26.30 11.86 -2.70
CA SER A 167 25.64 11.93 -4.02
C SER A 167 25.81 13.29 -4.71
N LEU A 168 26.43 14.29 -4.08
CA LEU A 168 26.80 15.54 -4.76
C LEU A 168 28.08 15.40 -5.61
N LEU A 169 28.82 14.30 -5.45
CA LEU A 169 30.04 14.01 -6.19
C LEU A 169 29.93 12.66 -6.92
N GLY A 170 30.71 12.51 -7.99
CA GLY A 170 30.79 11.26 -8.76
C GLY A 170 31.95 10.37 -8.34
N GLY A 171 31.96 9.13 -8.83
CA GLY A 171 33.05 8.18 -8.61
C GLY A 171 33.05 7.58 -7.21
N TYR A 172 34.17 7.73 -6.52
CA TYR A 172 34.40 7.24 -5.17
C TYR A 172 34.46 8.43 -4.23
N VAL A 173 33.55 8.46 -3.25
CA VAL A 173 33.30 9.67 -2.47
C VAL A 173 33.37 9.32 -0.99
N ALA A 174 34.23 10.03 -0.26
CA ALA A 174 34.31 9.95 1.19
C ALA A 174 33.42 11.03 1.81
N TRP A 175 32.82 10.72 2.95
CA TRP A 175 32.23 11.70 3.86
C TRP A 175 33.07 11.75 5.13
N ARG A 176 33.70 12.90 5.35
CA ARG A 176 34.53 13.17 6.53
C ARG A 176 33.62 13.50 7.70
N GLN A 177 33.85 12.84 8.83
CA GLN A 177 33.01 13.05 10.03
C GLN A 177 33.13 14.46 10.61
N GLY A 178 34.25 15.14 10.33
CA GLY A 178 34.59 16.40 10.96
C GLY A 178 34.83 16.27 12.46
N SER A 179 35.12 17.38 13.10
CA SER A 179 35.44 17.52 14.52
C SER A 179 34.73 18.71 15.16
N GLN A 180 34.27 19.67 14.36
CA GLN A 180 33.57 20.85 14.84
C GLN A 180 32.09 20.54 15.13
N ASP A 181 31.56 21.17 16.17
CA ASP A 181 30.18 21.00 16.62
C ASP A 181 29.16 21.63 15.66
N ASP A 182 29.55 22.70 14.96
CA ASP A 182 28.74 23.33 13.91
C ASP A 182 28.69 22.50 12.61
N GLY A 183 29.55 21.48 12.51
CA GLY A 183 29.63 20.57 11.38
C GLY A 183 30.15 21.21 10.09
N SER A 184 30.81 22.36 10.17
CA SER A 184 31.40 23.08 9.02
C SER A 184 32.51 22.27 8.34
N ASP A 185 33.19 21.38 9.08
CA ASP A 185 34.26 20.51 8.59
C ASP A 185 33.81 19.08 8.22
N SER A 186 32.51 18.76 8.36
CA SER A 186 31.96 17.45 7.99
C SER A 186 31.47 17.43 6.53
N VAL A 187 32.41 17.47 5.60
CA VAL A 187 32.20 17.56 4.15
C VAL A 187 32.34 16.22 3.43
N ALA A 188 31.75 16.12 2.23
CA ALA A 188 32.04 15.04 1.29
C ALA A 188 33.10 15.48 0.26
N ASP A 189 34.10 14.63 0.01
CA ASP A 189 35.16 14.84 -0.97
C ASP A 189 35.32 13.63 -1.91
N GLN A 190 35.78 13.91 -3.12
CA GLN A 190 36.03 12.87 -4.12
C GLN A 190 37.40 12.24 -3.87
N VAL A 191 37.39 10.94 -3.55
CA VAL A 191 38.59 10.11 -3.41
C VAL A 191 39.16 9.77 -4.79
N ALA A 192 38.28 9.41 -5.72
CA ALA A 192 38.64 9.13 -7.10
C ALA A 192 37.48 9.41 -8.04
N ALA A 193 37.77 9.93 -9.23
CA ALA A 193 36.76 10.19 -10.26
C ALA A 193 36.13 8.89 -10.79
N ALA A 194 34.96 8.97 -11.41
CA ALA A 194 34.29 7.81 -12.01
C ALA A 194 35.15 7.13 -13.10
N SER A 195 35.97 7.91 -13.81
CA SER A 195 36.92 7.43 -14.82
C SER A 195 38.15 6.73 -14.25
N HIS A 196 38.38 6.82 -12.92
CA HIS A 196 39.56 6.23 -12.29
C HIS A 196 39.55 4.71 -12.35
N TRP A 197 38.39 4.07 -12.20
CA TRP A 197 38.27 2.61 -12.21
C TRP A 197 37.07 2.14 -13.06
N PRO A 198 37.17 2.28 -14.40
CA PRO A 198 36.04 2.21 -15.31
C PRO A 198 35.50 0.79 -15.54
N ASN A 199 36.29 -0.26 -15.26
CA ASN A 199 35.85 -1.66 -15.35
C ASN A 199 35.12 -2.16 -14.08
N MET A 200 34.98 -1.33 -13.04
CA MET A 200 34.16 -1.69 -11.87
C MET A 200 32.67 -1.74 -12.24
N ARG A 201 31.99 -2.83 -11.87
CA ARG A 201 30.57 -3.09 -12.09
C ARG A 201 29.86 -3.36 -10.77
N ALA A 202 28.53 -3.20 -10.77
CA ALA A 202 27.69 -3.56 -9.65
C ALA A 202 26.43 -4.29 -10.12
N LEU A 203 26.11 -5.41 -9.47
CA LEU A 203 24.86 -6.13 -9.59
C LEU A 203 24.07 -5.94 -8.29
N ILE A 204 22.87 -5.37 -8.39
CA ILE A 204 21.99 -5.19 -7.24
C ILE A 204 20.88 -6.23 -7.30
N LEU A 205 20.77 -7.02 -6.23
CA LEU A 205 19.70 -7.99 -6.04
C LEU A 205 18.60 -7.35 -5.20
N VAL A 206 17.47 -7.01 -5.83
CA VAL A 206 16.37 -6.31 -5.17
C VAL A 206 15.41 -7.32 -4.55
N VAL A 207 15.35 -7.33 -3.23
CA VAL A 207 14.46 -8.23 -2.46
C VAL A 207 13.01 -7.79 -2.64
N SER A 208 12.09 -8.75 -2.77
CA SER A 208 10.65 -8.50 -2.83
C SER A 208 10.18 -7.70 -1.62
N ALA A 209 9.35 -6.68 -1.85
CA ALA A 209 9.20 -5.53 -0.98
C ALA A 209 8.51 -5.83 0.37
N ASP A 210 9.29 -5.93 1.44
CA ASP A 210 8.84 -5.73 2.82
C ASP A 210 9.28 -4.34 3.33
N LYS A 211 8.41 -3.63 4.05
CA LYS A 211 8.82 -2.38 4.73
C LYS A 211 9.84 -2.72 5.82
N LYS A 212 10.94 -1.95 5.87
CA LYS A 212 11.96 -2.07 6.93
C LYS A 212 11.28 -2.00 8.30
N GLY A 213 11.54 -2.98 9.18
CA GLY A 213 10.97 -3.01 10.53
C GLY A 213 11.42 -1.83 11.42
N VAL A 214 12.64 -1.32 11.21
CA VAL A 214 13.19 -0.16 11.94
C VAL A 214 13.73 0.89 10.97
N PRO A 215 13.21 2.14 10.97
CA PRO A 215 13.76 3.23 10.16
C PRO A 215 15.23 3.50 10.47
N SER A 216 16.05 3.84 9.46
CA SER A 216 17.51 4.02 9.64
C SER A 216 17.89 5.03 10.73
N THR A 217 17.19 6.17 10.82
CA THR A 217 17.48 7.19 11.86
C THR A 217 17.22 6.65 13.27
N ALA A 218 16.12 5.94 13.47
CA ALA A 218 15.81 5.32 14.75
C ALA A 218 16.86 4.25 15.09
N GLY A 219 17.17 3.37 14.12
CA GLY A 219 18.17 2.32 14.28
C GLY A 219 19.56 2.86 14.63
N MET A 220 20.00 3.95 13.99
CA MET A 220 21.27 4.62 14.30
C MET A 220 21.36 5.05 15.76
N GLN A 221 20.30 5.69 16.28
CA GLN A 221 20.29 6.20 17.65
C GLN A 221 20.16 5.05 18.67
N THR A 222 19.32 4.06 18.39
CA THR A 222 19.25 2.83 19.21
C THR A 222 20.61 2.14 19.28
N THR A 223 21.33 2.03 18.17
CA THR A 223 22.68 1.41 18.16
C THR A 223 23.66 2.20 19.01
N VAL A 224 23.72 3.53 18.86
CA VAL A 224 24.59 4.38 19.69
C VAL A 224 24.26 4.23 21.18
N ALA A 225 22.98 4.13 21.52
CA ALA A 225 22.55 4.06 22.91
C ALA A 225 22.75 2.68 23.56
N THR A 226 22.75 1.59 22.78
CA THR A 226 22.57 0.24 23.35
C THR A 226 23.56 -0.81 22.88
N SER A 227 24.19 -0.65 21.72
CA SER A 227 25.13 -1.67 21.23
C SER A 227 26.48 -1.53 21.94
N THR A 228 26.92 -2.63 22.53
CA THR A 228 28.24 -2.76 23.16
C THR A 228 29.39 -2.77 22.13
N LEU A 229 29.08 -3.15 20.88
CA LEU A 229 30.05 -3.19 19.78
C LEU A 229 30.21 -1.84 19.05
N ALA A 230 29.27 -0.91 19.21
CA ALA A 230 29.23 0.33 18.44
C ALA A 230 30.50 1.19 18.62
N GLU A 231 30.94 1.38 19.86
CA GLU A 231 32.08 2.25 20.16
C GLU A 231 33.39 1.73 19.56
N ALA A 232 33.66 0.43 19.68
CA ALA A 232 34.80 -0.21 19.06
C ALA A 232 34.76 -0.07 17.53
N ARG A 233 33.56 -0.21 16.93
CA ARG A 233 33.39 0.01 15.49
C ARG A 233 33.78 1.43 15.09
N PHE A 234 33.24 2.44 15.76
CA PHE A 234 33.43 3.84 15.39
C PHE A 234 34.87 4.31 15.56
N ARG A 235 35.52 3.93 16.67
CA ARG A 235 36.85 4.45 17.01
C ARG A 235 38.00 3.61 16.47
N SER A 236 37.86 2.29 16.42
CA SER A 236 38.99 1.38 16.18
C SER A 236 38.90 0.59 14.88
N ILE A 237 37.69 0.36 14.36
CA ILE A 237 37.50 -0.48 13.17
C ILE A 237 37.37 0.34 11.90
N VAL A 238 36.51 1.37 11.89
CA VAL A 238 36.23 2.15 10.68
C VAL A 238 37.43 2.98 10.21
N PRO A 239 38.16 3.73 11.07
CA PRO A 239 39.25 4.59 10.60
C PRO A 239 40.35 3.88 9.80
N PRO A 240 40.94 2.75 10.25
CA PRO A 240 41.95 2.05 9.44
C PRO A 240 41.36 1.44 8.16
N ARG A 241 40.12 0.93 8.19
CA ARG A 241 39.45 0.40 6.99
C ARG A 241 39.19 1.47 5.94
N LEU A 242 38.89 2.69 6.36
CA LEU A 242 38.71 3.82 5.45
C LEU A 242 40.01 4.13 4.71
N GLN A 243 41.13 4.21 5.42
CA GLN A 243 42.45 4.43 4.80
C GLN A 243 42.80 3.28 3.85
N GLU A 244 42.57 2.04 4.27
CA GLU A 244 42.85 0.84 3.49
C GLU A 244 42.04 0.79 2.19
N ILE A 245 40.73 1.09 2.23
CA ILE A 245 39.90 1.08 1.03
C ILE A 245 40.19 2.28 0.10
N GLU A 246 40.57 3.44 0.63
CA GLU A 246 41.03 4.59 -0.17
C GLU A 246 42.30 4.22 -0.95
N GLN A 247 43.25 3.54 -0.29
CA GLN A 247 44.45 3.04 -0.95
C GLN A 247 44.14 1.96 -1.98
N ALA A 248 43.20 1.05 -1.69
CA ALA A 248 42.75 0.02 -2.63
C ALA A 248 42.12 0.63 -3.89
N ILE A 249 41.28 1.66 -3.73
CA ILE A 249 40.70 2.41 -4.85
C ILE A 249 41.81 3.10 -5.66
N SER A 250 42.74 3.79 -4.99
CA SER A 250 43.87 4.45 -5.63
C SER A 250 44.69 3.46 -6.48
N ASN A 251 44.99 2.29 -5.93
CA ASN A 251 45.79 1.25 -6.58
C ASN A 251 45.00 0.34 -7.55
N ARG A 252 43.67 0.49 -7.63
CA ARG A 252 42.76 -0.44 -8.33
C ARG A 252 42.92 -1.90 -7.85
N ASP A 253 43.19 -2.08 -6.57
CA ASP A 253 43.31 -3.38 -5.91
C ASP A 253 41.92 -3.90 -5.52
N PHE A 254 41.35 -4.75 -6.38
CA PHE A 254 40.01 -5.29 -6.17
C PHE A 254 39.93 -6.23 -4.97
N GLU A 255 40.97 -7.01 -4.67
CA GLU A 255 40.92 -7.99 -3.58
C GLU A 255 40.86 -7.27 -2.22
N THR A 256 41.69 -6.24 -2.04
CA THR A 256 41.61 -5.40 -0.83
C THR A 256 40.28 -4.64 -0.77
N PHE A 257 39.83 -4.05 -1.88
CA PHE A 257 38.52 -3.39 -1.95
C PHE A 257 37.38 -4.34 -1.56
N ALA A 258 37.39 -5.57 -2.08
CA ALA A 258 36.37 -6.58 -1.84
C ALA A 258 36.34 -7.03 -0.39
N ARG A 259 37.50 -7.39 0.16
CA ARG A 259 37.64 -7.81 1.56
C ARG A 259 37.14 -6.73 2.50
N VAL A 260 37.62 -5.49 2.35
CA VAL A 260 37.26 -4.39 3.26
C VAL A 260 35.77 -4.06 3.15
N THR A 261 35.21 -4.04 1.95
CA THR A 261 33.77 -3.80 1.71
C THR A 261 32.89 -4.82 2.44
N MET A 262 33.20 -6.12 2.31
CA MET A 262 32.46 -7.21 2.94
C MET A 262 32.64 -7.19 4.47
N GLN A 263 33.87 -7.01 4.95
CA GLN A 263 34.18 -6.91 6.39
C GLN A 263 33.48 -5.72 7.07
N ASP A 264 33.41 -4.57 6.40
CA ASP A 264 32.68 -3.41 6.92
C ASP A 264 31.17 -3.65 6.91
N SER A 265 30.62 -4.22 5.83
CA SER A 265 29.20 -4.61 5.77
C SER A 265 28.82 -5.56 6.92
N ASN A 266 29.62 -6.60 7.14
CA ASN A 266 29.37 -7.57 8.22
C ASN A 266 29.47 -6.91 9.60
N SER A 267 30.50 -6.08 9.83
CA SER A 267 30.67 -5.36 11.10
C SER A 267 29.53 -4.37 11.35
N PHE A 268 29.03 -3.69 10.32
CA PHE A 268 27.86 -2.83 10.41
C PHE A 268 26.61 -3.59 10.83
N HIS A 269 26.29 -4.71 10.17
CA HIS A 269 25.11 -5.50 10.54
C HIS A 269 25.26 -6.20 11.90
N ALA A 270 26.50 -6.47 12.35
CA ALA A 270 26.77 -6.97 13.69
C ALA A 270 26.41 -5.95 14.79
N VAL A 271 26.76 -4.67 14.64
CA VAL A 271 26.36 -3.64 15.63
C VAL A 271 24.84 -3.40 15.63
N CYS A 272 24.17 -3.54 14.46
CA CYS A 272 22.72 -3.51 14.40
C CYS A 272 22.08 -4.68 15.16
N LEU A 273 22.62 -5.90 14.97
CA LEU A 273 22.15 -7.09 15.66
C LEU A 273 22.38 -7.03 17.18
N ASP A 274 23.51 -6.45 17.61
CA ASP A 274 23.89 -6.28 19.02
C ASP A 274 23.11 -5.17 19.75
N SER A 275 22.39 -4.31 19.02
CA SER A 275 21.53 -3.28 19.61
C SER A 275 20.37 -3.88 20.41
N TRP A 276 19.79 -3.13 21.35
CA TRP A 276 18.60 -3.54 22.10
C TRP A 276 17.44 -2.54 21.98
N PRO A 277 16.27 -2.95 21.47
CA PRO A 277 16.00 -4.24 20.81
C PRO A 277 16.86 -4.47 19.56
N PRO A 278 17.10 -5.74 19.15
CA PRO A 278 17.94 -6.06 17.99
C PRO A 278 17.36 -5.52 16.70
N ILE A 279 18.23 -4.96 15.85
CA ILE A 279 17.85 -4.41 14.55
C ILE A 279 18.25 -5.39 13.46
N LEU A 280 17.23 -5.95 12.78
CA LEU A 280 17.41 -6.99 11.75
C LEU A 280 17.12 -6.43 10.35
N TYR A 281 18.16 -6.00 9.64
CA TYR A 281 18.03 -5.56 8.24
C TYR A 281 18.19 -6.69 7.23
N LEU A 282 18.98 -7.72 7.53
CA LEU A 282 19.27 -8.83 6.64
C LEU A 282 18.20 -9.92 6.74
N THR A 283 17.66 -10.31 5.59
CA THR A 283 16.71 -11.42 5.47
C THR A 283 17.43 -12.72 5.09
N ASP A 284 16.68 -13.82 4.99
CA ASP A 284 17.22 -15.08 4.47
C ASP A 284 17.68 -14.96 3.01
N VAL A 285 17.07 -14.08 2.22
CA VAL A 285 17.49 -13.78 0.85
C VAL A 285 18.84 -13.04 0.86
N SER A 286 19.01 -12.07 1.77
CA SER A 286 20.30 -11.38 1.97
C SER A 286 21.41 -12.37 2.35
N ARG A 287 21.12 -13.28 3.29
CA ARG A 287 22.05 -14.35 3.69
C ARG A 287 22.36 -15.32 2.55
N ALA A 288 21.39 -15.63 1.69
CA ALA A 288 21.63 -16.42 0.49
C ALA A 288 22.56 -15.72 -0.51
N ALA A 289 22.40 -14.40 -0.70
CA ALA A 289 23.31 -13.62 -1.55
C ALA A 289 24.76 -13.61 -1.01
N ILE A 290 24.94 -13.50 0.31
CA ILE A 290 26.26 -13.62 0.96
C ILE A 290 26.89 -14.98 0.63
N LYS A 291 26.15 -16.07 0.86
CA LYS A 291 26.63 -17.43 0.57
C LYS A 291 27.01 -17.62 -0.89
N ALA A 292 26.23 -17.06 -1.81
CA ALA A 292 26.53 -17.13 -3.23
C ALA A 292 27.84 -16.43 -3.58
N VAL A 293 28.08 -15.23 -3.05
CA VAL A 293 29.34 -14.49 -3.29
C VAL A 293 30.54 -15.21 -2.67
N GLU A 294 30.42 -15.76 -1.46
CA GLU A 294 31.48 -16.55 -0.84
C GLU A 294 31.82 -17.80 -1.67
N GLN A 295 30.81 -18.49 -2.21
CA GLN A 295 31.01 -19.64 -3.10
C GLN A 295 31.72 -19.25 -4.40
N ILE A 296 31.30 -18.14 -5.02
CA ILE A 296 31.92 -17.60 -6.24
C ILE A 296 33.40 -17.28 -5.99
N ASN A 297 33.73 -16.61 -4.88
CA ASN A 297 35.10 -16.29 -4.51
C ASN A 297 35.94 -17.55 -4.21
N ALA A 298 35.36 -18.52 -3.49
CA ALA A 298 36.04 -19.78 -3.17
C ALA A 298 36.37 -20.58 -4.44
N GLN A 299 35.43 -20.67 -5.38
CA GLN A 299 35.65 -21.32 -6.68
C GLN A 299 36.70 -20.59 -7.51
N ALA A 300 36.75 -19.27 -7.42
CA ALA A 300 37.73 -18.46 -8.13
C ALA A 300 39.15 -18.55 -7.56
N GLY A 301 39.32 -19.04 -6.31
CA GLY A 301 40.59 -19.08 -5.60
C GLY A 301 41.14 -17.70 -5.18
N ARG A 302 40.39 -16.62 -5.43
CA ARG A 302 40.70 -15.22 -5.09
C ARG A 302 39.40 -14.42 -4.98
N LEU A 303 39.46 -13.21 -4.41
CA LEU A 303 38.27 -12.36 -4.31
C LEU A 303 37.96 -11.71 -5.67
N ILE A 304 36.86 -12.12 -6.29
CA ILE A 304 36.36 -11.57 -7.57
C ILE A 304 34.99 -10.89 -7.46
N ALA A 305 34.32 -11.07 -6.32
CA ALA A 305 33.04 -10.46 -6.01
C ALA A 305 33.03 -9.93 -4.56
N ALA A 306 32.41 -8.77 -4.36
CA ALA A 306 32.27 -8.15 -3.06
C ALA A 306 30.82 -7.78 -2.80
N TYR A 307 30.20 -8.32 -1.74
CA TYR A 307 28.86 -7.92 -1.33
C TYR A 307 28.90 -6.76 -0.33
N THR A 308 27.88 -5.90 -0.39
CA THR A 308 27.60 -4.90 0.63
C THR A 308 26.11 -4.71 0.82
N PHE A 309 25.72 -4.37 2.03
CA PHE A 309 24.35 -4.08 2.43
C PHE A 309 24.32 -2.79 3.25
N ASP A 310 23.53 -1.81 2.83
CA ASP A 310 23.20 -0.64 3.63
C ASP A 310 22.19 -1.03 4.74
N ALA A 311 21.47 -0.07 5.31
CA ALA A 311 20.40 -0.30 6.28
C ALA A 311 19.13 -0.91 5.62
N GLY A 312 19.25 -2.06 4.95
CA GLY A 312 18.18 -2.76 4.24
C GLY A 312 18.65 -4.10 3.63
N PRO A 313 17.74 -4.85 2.99
CA PRO A 313 17.99 -6.25 2.65
C PRO A 313 18.66 -6.48 1.27
N ASN A 314 18.78 -5.45 0.43
CA ASN A 314 19.31 -5.62 -0.93
C ASN A 314 20.82 -5.81 -0.92
N ALA A 315 21.28 -6.86 -1.60
CA ALA A 315 22.70 -7.07 -1.84
C ALA A 315 23.14 -6.19 -3.01
N VAL A 316 24.21 -5.43 -2.82
CA VAL A 316 24.97 -4.81 -3.91
C VAL A 316 26.27 -5.57 -4.05
N ILE A 317 26.49 -6.16 -5.21
CA ILE A 317 27.63 -7.03 -5.51
C ILE A 317 28.53 -6.30 -6.49
N TYR A 318 29.71 -5.88 -6.04
CA TYR A 318 30.75 -5.31 -6.89
C TYR A 318 31.62 -6.42 -7.48
N TYR A 319 32.06 -6.21 -8.72
CA TYR A 319 32.97 -7.10 -9.46
C TYR A 319 33.63 -6.31 -10.59
N LEU A 320 34.71 -6.83 -11.15
CA LEU A 320 35.32 -6.25 -12.34
C LEU A 320 34.68 -6.83 -13.61
N GLU A 321 34.59 -6.02 -14.66
CA GLU A 321 33.97 -6.38 -15.94
C GLU A 321 34.53 -7.69 -16.53
N GLU A 322 35.84 -7.93 -16.41
CA GLU A 322 36.49 -9.18 -16.82
C GLU A 322 35.95 -10.44 -16.10
N ASP A 323 35.43 -10.29 -14.88
CA ASP A 323 34.85 -11.37 -14.07
C ASP A 323 33.31 -11.43 -14.21
N SER A 324 32.70 -10.66 -15.13
CA SER A 324 31.24 -10.55 -15.28
C SER A 324 30.53 -11.90 -15.48
N ALA A 325 31.08 -12.78 -16.33
CA ALA A 325 30.52 -14.11 -16.56
C ALA A 325 30.58 -14.99 -15.30
N ARG A 326 31.66 -14.87 -14.51
CA ARG A 326 31.93 -15.66 -13.30
C ARG A 326 31.19 -15.15 -12.06
N VAL A 327 30.74 -13.89 -12.08
CA VAL A 327 29.97 -13.29 -10.98
C VAL A 327 28.51 -13.11 -11.37
N ALA A 328 28.22 -12.13 -12.23
CA ALA A 328 26.85 -11.81 -12.59
C ALA A 328 26.22 -12.87 -13.51
N GLY A 329 27.01 -13.56 -14.33
CA GLY A 329 26.58 -14.69 -15.14
C GLY A 329 26.07 -15.86 -14.31
N VAL A 330 26.67 -16.12 -13.13
CA VAL A 330 26.19 -17.13 -12.17
C VAL A 330 24.79 -16.78 -11.68
N PHE A 331 24.56 -15.53 -11.24
CA PHE A 331 23.22 -15.09 -10.86
C PHE A 331 22.24 -15.18 -12.04
N ARG A 332 22.62 -14.71 -13.24
CA ARG A 332 21.79 -14.76 -14.44
C ARG A 332 21.33 -16.19 -14.78
N ASN A 333 22.18 -17.21 -14.58
CA ASN A 333 21.83 -18.61 -14.80
C ASN A 333 20.69 -19.08 -13.89
N TYR A 334 20.67 -18.65 -12.63
CA TYR A 334 19.67 -19.08 -11.65
C TYR A 334 18.41 -18.22 -11.63
N ILE A 335 18.49 -16.95 -11.98
CA ILE A 335 17.36 -16.01 -11.98
C ILE A 335 17.18 -15.28 -13.34
N PRO A 336 17.15 -16.00 -14.48
CA PRO A 336 17.14 -15.39 -15.82
C PRO A 336 15.84 -14.66 -16.13
N ALA A 337 14.73 -15.05 -15.47
CA ALA A 337 13.41 -14.49 -15.70
C ALA A 337 13.15 -13.18 -14.94
N LEU A 338 14.04 -12.76 -14.03
CA LEU A 338 13.86 -11.51 -13.30
C LEU A 338 14.10 -10.30 -14.22
N PRO A 339 13.29 -9.23 -14.13
CA PRO A 339 13.49 -8.04 -14.94
C PRO A 339 14.79 -7.31 -14.57
N GLY A 340 15.44 -6.65 -15.55
CA GLY A 340 16.64 -5.84 -15.36
C GLY A 340 17.93 -6.37 -16.01
N TRP A 341 17.91 -7.61 -16.52
CA TRP A 341 19.02 -8.17 -17.33
C TRP A 341 19.11 -7.56 -18.74
N ASP A 342 18.06 -6.88 -19.19
CA ASP A 342 17.91 -6.24 -20.48
C ASP A 342 18.49 -4.82 -20.55
N SER A 343 19.02 -4.30 -19.44
CA SER A 343 19.69 -3.00 -19.38
C SER A 343 20.99 -2.98 -20.18
N GLU A 344 21.54 -1.79 -20.47
CA GLU A 344 22.83 -1.62 -21.16
C GLU A 344 23.94 -2.49 -20.54
N TYR A 345 24.10 -2.44 -19.21
CA TYR A 345 25.06 -3.27 -18.48
C TYR A 345 24.64 -4.74 -18.40
N GLY A 346 23.33 -5.03 -18.37
CA GLY A 346 22.82 -6.39 -18.26
C GLY A 346 23.01 -7.22 -19.53
N ARG A 347 22.88 -6.60 -20.71
CA ARG A 347 23.04 -7.26 -22.01
C ARG A 347 24.45 -7.80 -22.23
N ALA A 348 25.46 -7.14 -21.67
CA ALA A 348 26.85 -7.56 -21.74
C ALA A 348 27.17 -8.83 -20.91
N ILE A 349 26.29 -9.22 -19.99
CA ILE A 349 26.53 -10.34 -19.07
C ILE A 349 26.19 -11.66 -19.75
N THR A 350 27.18 -12.42 -20.21
CA THR A 350 26.93 -13.78 -20.72
C THR A 350 26.63 -14.76 -19.58
N ALA A 351 25.75 -15.74 -19.83
CA ALA A 351 25.54 -16.87 -18.93
C ALA A 351 26.88 -17.60 -18.67
N ALA A 352 27.15 -18.00 -17.43
CA ALA A 352 28.37 -18.75 -17.11
C ALA A 352 28.37 -20.10 -17.85
N GLN A 353 29.50 -20.46 -18.48
CA GLN A 353 29.65 -21.67 -19.32
C GLN A 353 29.85 -22.96 -18.51
N GLU A 354 30.24 -22.87 -17.24
CA GLU A 354 30.48 -24.02 -16.36
C GLU A 354 29.40 -24.13 -15.26
N GLN A 355 29.09 -25.38 -14.85
CA GLN A 355 28.14 -25.68 -13.79
C GLN A 355 28.71 -25.27 -12.42
N ASP A 356 28.71 -23.97 -12.13
CA ASP A 356 29.00 -23.46 -10.78
C ASP A 356 27.76 -23.62 -9.91
N GLY A 357 27.64 -24.83 -9.35
CA GLY A 357 26.51 -25.28 -8.55
C GLY A 357 26.39 -24.52 -7.23
N LEU A 358 25.76 -23.35 -7.24
CA LEU A 358 25.30 -22.71 -6.01
C LEU A 358 24.44 -23.72 -5.24
N GLU A 359 24.60 -23.75 -3.91
CA GLU A 359 23.82 -24.63 -3.03
C GLU A 359 22.32 -24.55 -3.35
N ALA A 360 21.65 -25.70 -3.48
CA ALA A 360 20.23 -25.74 -3.86
C ALA A 360 19.33 -24.87 -2.97
N LYS A 361 19.64 -24.79 -1.67
CA LYS A 361 18.92 -23.92 -0.72
C LYS A 361 19.16 -22.43 -1.00
N THR A 362 20.38 -22.05 -1.34
CA THR A 362 20.75 -20.68 -1.74
C THR A 362 20.01 -20.30 -3.02
N VAL A 363 20.03 -21.16 -4.03
CA VAL A 363 19.32 -20.96 -5.30
C VAL A 363 17.81 -20.79 -5.06
N ALA A 364 17.21 -21.66 -4.24
CA ALA A 364 15.79 -21.58 -3.92
C ALA A 364 15.41 -20.23 -3.29
N ALA A 365 16.18 -19.78 -2.28
CA ALA A 365 15.93 -18.51 -1.60
C ALA A 365 16.05 -17.30 -2.55
N LEU A 366 17.06 -17.29 -3.44
CA LEU A 366 17.25 -16.22 -4.43
C LEU A 366 16.11 -16.20 -5.46
N LYS A 367 15.67 -17.37 -5.96
CA LYS A 367 14.58 -17.47 -6.94
C LYS A 367 13.25 -16.96 -6.42
N THR A 368 12.93 -17.24 -5.15
CA THR A 368 11.64 -16.86 -4.57
C THR A 368 11.64 -15.46 -3.96
N GLY A 369 12.81 -15.00 -3.51
CA GLY A 369 12.93 -13.80 -2.67
C GLY A 369 13.28 -12.51 -3.41
N LEU A 370 13.68 -12.59 -4.67
CA LEU A 370 14.08 -11.43 -5.48
C LEU A 370 12.95 -11.00 -6.41
N SER A 371 12.76 -9.69 -6.52
CA SER A 371 11.75 -9.08 -7.41
C SER A 371 12.34 -8.62 -8.74
N ARG A 372 13.61 -8.19 -8.74
CA ARG A 372 14.34 -7.75 -9.93
C ARG A 372 15.84 -7.69 -9.67
N VAL A 373 16.60 -7.49 -10.74
CA VAL A 373 18.01 -7.12 -10.66
C VAL A 373 18.24 -5.74 -11.24
N ILE A 374 19.35 -5.10 -10.85
CA ILE A 374 19.84 -3.88 -11.50
C ILE A 374 21.33 -4.08 -11.79
N CYS A 375 21.70 -4.09 -13.06
CA CYS A 375 23.09 -4.14 -13.50
C CYS A 375 23.57 -2.72 -13.79
N THR A 376 24.67 -2.27 -13.19
CA THR A 376 25.20 -0.90 -13.32
C THR A 376 26.74 -0.86 -13.19
N GLY A 377 27.31 0.34 -13.27
CA GLY A 377 28.73 0.62 -13.06
C GLY A 377 28.94 1.89 -12.24
N VAL A 378 30.19 2.32 -12.11
CA VAL A 378 30.56 3.57 -11.44
C VAL A 378 30.04 4.77 -12.22
N GLY A 379 29.47 5.75 -11.54
CA GLY A 379 28.77 6.88 -12.12
C GLY A 379 29.33 8.24 -11.76
N GLU A 380 28.96 9.22 -12.57
CA GLU A 380 29.19 10.64 -12.36
C GLU A 380 28.28 11.26 -11.27
N GLY A 381 28.64 12.47 -10.83
CA GLY A 381 27.85 13.24 -9.87
C GLY A 381 26.61 13.89 -10.50
N PRO A 382 25.93 14.82 -9.83
CA PRO A 382 24.76 15.48 -10.38
C PRO A 382 25.03 16.19 -11.71
N VAL A 383 24.08 16.09 -12.65
CA VAL A 383 24.17 16.68 -14.00
C VAL A 383 22.97 17.56 -14.28
N LYS A 384 23.21 18.83 -14.63
CA LYS A 384 22.17 19.76 -15.10
C LYS A 384 21.62 19.28 -16.44
N THR A 385 20.31 19.35 -16.63
CA THR A 385 19.61 18.86 -17.83
C THR A 385 18.54 19.83 -18.29
N GLU A 386 18.26 19.82 -19.59
CA GLU A 386 17.12 20.54 -20.21
C GLU A 386 15.80 19.75 -20.09
N GLU A 387 15.85 18.52 -19.58
CA GLU A 387 14.68 17.71 -19.28
C GLU A 387 13.95 18.27 -18.04
N HIS A 388 12.79 18.89 -18.25
CA HIS A 388 11.94 19.41 -17.19
C HIS A 388 10.73 18.51 -16.91
N LEU A 389 10.43 18.29 -15.63
CA LEU A 389 9.27 17.50 -15.17
C LEU A 389 7.95 18.30 -15.17
N VAL A 390 7.99 19.56 -15.59
CA VAL A 390 6.87 20.51 -15.52
C VAL A 390 6.81 21.35 -16.79
N ASP A 391 5.59 21.69 -17.22
CA ASP A 391 5.39 22.61 -18.34
C ASP A 391 5.89 24.03 -18.02
N ALA A 392 6.35 24.76 -19.03
CA ALA A 392 6.76 26.16 -18.90
C ALA A 392 5.59 27.13 -18.70
N SER A 393 4.38 26.73 -19.07
CA SER A 393 3.20 27.60 -19.08
C SER A 393 2.32 27.47 -17.84
N ASP A 394 2.18 26.27 -17.26
CA ASP A 394 1.24 26.01 -16.16
C ASP A 394 1.82 25.17 -15.00
N MET A 395 3.10 24.80 -15.06
CA MET A 395 3.79 23.97 -14.07
C MET A 395 3.11 22.62 -13.78
N ARG A 396 2.22 22.12 -14.65
CA ARG A 396 1.62 20.80 -14.49
C ARG A 396 2.69 19.72 -14.67
N TYR A 397 2.61 18.70 -13.82
CA TYR A 397 3.51 17.55 -13.87
C TYR A 397 3.39 16.86 -15.23
N ARG A 398 4.49 16.87 -16.00
CA ARG A 398 4.62 16.03 -17.18
C ARG A 398 5.00 14.64 -16.68
N GLY A 399 4.00 13.75 -16.56
CA GLY A 399 4.28 12.35 -16.31
C GLY A 399 5.27 11.86 -17.35
N THR A 400 6.47 11.44 -16.93
CA THR A 400 7.52 10.96 -17.83
C THR A 400 7.02 9.70 -18.53
N THR A 401 6.48 9.88 -19.73
CA THR A 401 6.13 8.81 -20.66
C THR A 401 7.43 8.29 -21.27
N LYS A 402 8.26 7.65 -20.44
CA LYS A 402 9.42 6.82 -20.82
C LYS A 402 10.03 6.20 -19.57
N ALA A 403 9.25 5.35 -18.90
CA ALA A 403 9.87 4.11 -18.46
C ALA A 403 10.35 3.41 -19.74
N LEU A 404 11.63 3.01 -19.79
CA LEU A 404 12.15 2.08 -20.79
C LEU A 404 11.25 0.84 -20.77
N THR A 405 10.21 0.90 -21.59
CA THR A 405 9.32 -0.19 -21.93
C THR A 405 9.98 -0.80 -23.16
N CYS A 406 10.28 -2.10 -23.07
CA CYS A 406 10.75 -2.88 -24.19
C CYS A 406 9.81 -2.63 -25.37
N ASP A 407 10.36 -2.15 -26.48
CA ASP A 407 9.61 -1.88 -27.70
C ASP A 407 8.78 -3.11 -28.09
N SER A 408 7.50 -2.87 -28.33
CA SER A 408 6.56 -3.80 -28.96
C SER A 408 7.11 -4.28 -30.32
N PRO A 409 6.79 -5.50 -30.77
CA PRO A 409 7.39 -6.10 -31.94
C PRO A 409 7.02 -5.33 -33.22
N PRO A 410 7.94 -5.20 -34.20
CA PRO A 410 7.60 -4.60 -35.47
C PRO A 410 6.60 -5.48 -36.23
N SER A 411 5.65 -4.79 -36.83
CA SER A 411 4.65 -5.25 -37.78
C SER A 411 5.23 -6.07 -38.94
N ASN A 412 4.53 -7.15 -39.29
CA ASN A 412 4.46 -7.81 -40.61
C ASN A 412 5.52 -7.38 -41.65
N GLY A 413 6.62 -8.12 -41.69
CA GLY A 413 7.55 -8.17 -42.82
C GLY A 413 7.52 -9.56 -43.45
N GLN A 414 7.24 -9.59 -44.76
CA GLN A 414 7.20 -10.79 -45.61
C GLN A 414 8.50 -11.61 -45.50
N PHE A 415 8.37 -12.92 -45.28
CA PHE A 415 9.45 -13.87 -45.49
C PHE A 415 9.47 -14.33 -46.94
N PRO A 416 10.60 -14.25 -47.68
CA PRO A 416 10.78 -15.03 -48.88
C PRO A 416 11.25 -16.45 -48.52
N SER A 417 10.75 -17.37 -49.33
CA SER A 417 11.11 -18.77 -49.47
C SER A 417 12.61 -19.04 -49.43
N ASN A 418 13.03 -20.09 -48.72
CA ASN A 418 13.96 -21.06 -49.29
C ASN A 418 13.89 -22.43 -48.61
N THR A 419 13.62 -23.40 -49.47
CA THR A 419 13.83 -24.85 -49.38
C THR A 419 15.19 -25.24 -48.84
N LEU A 420 15.22 -26.31 -48.03
CA LEU A 420 16.21 -27.39 -48.13
C LEU A 420 15.66 -28.67 -47.47
N ALA A 421 15.63 -29.74 -48.28
CA ALA A 421 15.47 -31.15 -47.90
C ALA A 421 16.53 -31.55 -46.85
N GLY A 422 16.37 -32.52 -45.96
CA GLY A 422 15.61 -33.76 -45.97
C GLY A 422 16.59 -34.89 -45.63
N ALA A 423 16.35 -35.64 -44.55
CA ALA A 423 16.82 -37.03 -44.38
C ALA A 423 16.25 -37.64 -43.08
N ASN A 424 15.73 -38.85 -43.26
CA ASN A 424 15.04 -39.69 -42.28
C ASN A 424 16.00 -40.39 -41.31
N HIS A 425 15.52 -40.72 -40.10
CA HIS A 425 15.56 -42.11 -39.62
C HIS A 425 14.57 -42.39 -38.48
N HIS A 426 14.17 -43.66 -38.40
CA HIS A 426 12.99 -44.24 -37.75
C HIS A 426 13.18 -44.67 -36.28
N GLY A 427 12.03 -44.85 -35.59
CA GLY A 427 11.82 -45.68 -34.39
C GLY A 427 11.19 -44.88 -33.24
N GLY A 428 9.86 -44.81 -33.07
CA GLY A 428 8.99 -45.82 -32.44
C GLY A 428 9.32 -45.93 -30.93
N LEU A 429 8.50 -45.53 -29.94
CA LEU A 429 7.07 -45.77 -29.71
C LEU A 429 6.57 -44.92 -28.51
N LEU A 430 5.25 -44.70 -28.49
CA LEU A 430 4.34 -44.37 -27.36
C LEU A 430 4.25 -42.91 -26.86
N ARG A 431 3.29 -42.17 -27.44
CA ARG A 431 2.47 -41.13 -26.77
C ARG A 431 1.00 -41.52 -26.89
N MET A 432 0.27 -41.59 -25.77
CA MET A 432 -1.19 -41.59 -25.72
C MET A 432 -1.70 -40.15 -25.62
N SER A 433 -2.60 -39.76 -26.54
CA SER A 433 -3.28 -38.47 -26.57
C SER A 433 -4.71 -38.58 -26.04
N TYR A 434 -5.08 -37.58 -25.23
CA TYR A 434 -6.42 -37.30 -24.71
C TYR A 434 -7.38 -36.92 -25.87
N ALA A 435 -8.30 -37.81 -26.23
CA ALA A 435 -9.40 -37.54 -27.14
C ALA A 435 -10.68 -38.16 -26.59
N SER A 436 -11.43 -37.37 -25.83
CA SER A 436 -12.83 -37.64 -25.44
C SER A 436 -13.35 -36.37 -24.77
N TYR A 437 -14.19 -35.59 -25.44
CA TYR A 437 -15.36 -34.84 -24.91
C TYR A 437 -15.75 -33.66 -25.82
N ARG A 438 -16.26 -33.92 -27.03
CA ARG A 438 -17.02 -32.91 -27.79
C ARG A 438 -17.91 -33.56 -28.85
N ALA A 439 -18.98 -34.19 -28.39
CA ALA A 439 -20.11 -34.58 -29.22
C ALA A 439 -21.39 -34.53 -28.36
N ARG A 440 -22.11 -33.41 -28.43
CA ARG A 440 -23.57 -33.32 -28.27
C ARG A 440 -24.00 -31.86 -28.50
N PHE A 441 -25.05 -31.71 -29.30
CA PHE A 441 -25.75 -30.49 -29.71
C PHE A 441 -25.19 -29.75 -30.94
N GLY A 442 -25.61 -30.23 -32.11
CA GLY A 442 -25.74 -29.43 -33.32
C GLY A 442 -27.20 -28.99 -33.52
N GLY A 443 -27.39 -27.76 -34.00
CA GLY A 443 -28.66 -27.13 -34.41
C GLY A 443 -28.40 -25.68 -34.85
N PRO A 444 -29.10 -25.13 -35.86
CA PRO A 444 -28.46 -24.42 -36.99
C PRO A 444 -28.22 -22.92 -36.77
N TYR A 445 -27.08 -22.44 -37.30
CA TYR A 445 -26.76 -21.02 -37.43
C TYR A 445 -27.59 -20.37 -38.55
N LEU A 446 -28.50 -19.49 -38.18
CA LEU A 446 -29.12 -18.52 -39.08
C LEU A 446 -28.11 -17.39 -39.38
N ARG A 447 -27.61 -17.36 -40.62
CA ARG A 447 -26.88 -16.23 -41.20
C ARG A 447 -27.85 -15.07 -41.40
N ILE A 448 -27.74 -14.00 -40.61
CA ILE A 448 -28.33 -12.70 -40.93
C ILE A 448 -27.23 -11.82 -41.53
N ARG A 449 -27.36 -11.53 -42.83
CA ARG A 449 -26.62 -10.47 -43.53
C ARG A 449 -27.06 -9.12 -42.93
N ARG A 450 -26.11 -8.28 -42.50
CA ARG A 450 -26.32 -6.83 -42.41
C ARG A 450 -25.64 -6.15 -43.60
N ALA A 451 -26.40 -5.29 -44.27
CA ALA A 451 -26.01 -4.48 -45.43
C ALA A 451 -25.09 -3.32 -45.02
N PRO A 452 -24.29 -2.76 -45.95
CA PRO A 452 -23.45 -1.60 -45.68
C PRO A 452 -24.29 -0.31 -45.79
N TYR A 453 -24.23 0.57 -44.80
CA TYR A 453 -24.79 1.92 -44.89
C TYR A 453 -23.67 2.91 -45.25
N GLY A 454 -23.93 3.69 -46.29
CA GLY A 454 -23.01 4.64 -46.90
C GLY A 454 -22.90 5.99 -46.19
N SER A 455 -21.92 6.75 -46.65
CA SER A 455 -21.54 8.11 -46.31
C SER A 455 -22.58 9.17 -46.69
N ALA A 456 -22.82 10.17 -45.82
CA ALA A 456 -22.45 11.57 -46.04
C ALA A 456 -23.10 12.52 -44.99
N SER A 457 -22.25 13.40 -44.44
CA SER A 457 -22.49 14.77 -43.94
C SER A 457 -23.70 15.09 -43.05
N ASP A 458 -23.44 15.36 -41.77
CA ASP A 458 -23.72 16.68 -41.18
C ASP A 458 -22.82 16.92 -39.95
N GLU A 459 -22.10 18.03 -39.96
CA GLU A 459 -21.27 18.50 -38.85
C GLU A 459 -22.17 19.08 -37.75
N THR A 460 -22.24 18.39 -36.61
CA THR A 460 -22.62 19.01 -35.33
C THR A 460 -21.99 18.22 -34.17
N THR A 461 -20.90 18.79 -33.62
CA THR A 461 -20.39 18.62 -32.26
C THR A 461 -20.41 17.20 -31.65
N THR A 462 -19.52 16.31 -32.08
CA THR A 462 -19.21 15.09 -31.33
C THR A 462 -18.29 15.42 -30.14
N MET A 463 -18.86 15.54 -28.94
CA MET A 463 -18.09 15.31 -27.71
C MET A 463 -17.57 13.88 -27.73
N SER A 464 -16.28 13.68 -27.48
CA SER A 464 -15.60 12.38 -27.53
C SER A 464 -16.29 11.30 -26.69
N ASP A 465 -16.63 10.16 -27.30
CA ASP A 465 -17.26 8.93 -26.75
C ASP A 465 -16.49 8.20 -25.62
N SER A 466 -15.55 8.85 -24.90
CA SER A 466 -14.64 8.16 -23.98
C SER A 466 -15.21 7.79 -22.60
N ASN A 467 -16.38 8.32 -22.21
CA ASN A 467 -16.95 8.14 -20.86
C ASN A 467 -18.26 7.33 -20.80
N THR A 468 -18.58 6.58 -21.87
CA THR A 468 -19.73 5.67 -21.90
C THR A 468 -19.25 4.23 -21.74
N VAL A 469 -19.79 3.50 -20.76
CA VAL A 469 -19.46 2.09 -20.49
C VAL A 469 -20.72 1.30 -20.13
N ASP A 470 -20.68 -0.03 -20.18
CA ASP A 470 -21.86 -0.83 -19.82
C ASP A 470 -22.10 -0.81 -18.30
N ILE A 471 -21.02 -0.85 -17.51
CA ILE A 471 -21.08 -1.05 -16.07
C ILE A 471 -20.11 -0.09 -15.34
N VAL A 472 -20.64 0.66 -14.38
CA VAL A 472 -19.82 1.43 -13.43
C VAL A 472 -19.84 0.76 -12.07
N VAL A 473 -18.66 0.48 -11.54
CA VAL A 473 -18.46 0.06 -10.15
C VAL A 473 -17.96 1.25 -9.35
N ILE A 474 -18.57 1.53 -8.19
CA ILE A 474 -18.18 2.67 -7.35
C ILE A 474 -17.41 2.17 -6.12
N GLY A 475 -16.14 2.54 -6.01
CA GLY A 475 -15.20 2.19 -4.94
C GLY A 475 -14.29 1.01 -5.27
N ALA A 476 -12.99 1.18 -5.01
CA ALA A 476 -11.93 0.18 -5.16
C ALA A 476 -11.52 -0.44 -3.81
N GLY A 477 -12.50 -0.65 -2.93
CA GLY A 477 -12.38 -1.52 -1.76
C GLY A 477 -12.48 -3.01 -2.13
N ILE A 478 -12.49 -3.89 -1.13
CA ILE A 478 -12.57 -5.36 -1.36
C ILE A 478 -13.80 -5.75 -2.19
N SER A 479 -14.92 -5.05 -2.00
CA SER A 479 -16.15 -5.21 -2.77
C SER A 479 -15.95 -4.90 -4.26
N GLY A 480 -15.30 -3.79 -4.58
CA GLY A 480 -15.07 -3.33 -5.95
C GLY A 480 -14.09 -4.22 -6.71
N ILE A 481 -13.01 -4.65 -6.04
CA ILE A 481 -12.06 -5.60 -6.63
C ILE A 481 -12.75 -6.93 -6.93
N ASN A 482 -13.58 -7.44 -6.01
CA ASN A 482 -14.38 -8.64 -6.26
C ASN A 482 -15.37 -8.47 -7.42
N ALA A 483 -16.04 -7.31 -7.49
CA ALA A 483 -16.94 -6.99 -8.58
C ALA A 483 -16.22 -6.99 -9.93
N GLY A 484 -15.07 -6.30 -10.04
CA GLY A 484 -14.25 -6.25 -11.25
C GLY A 484 -13.91 -7.66 -11.77
N TYR A 485 -13.40 -8.54 -10.90
CA TYR A 485 -13.13 -9.93 -11.27
C TYR A 485 -14.36 -10.68 -11.78
N ARG A 486 -15.50 -10.56 -11.09
CA ARG A 486 -16.74 -11.25 -11.48
C ARG A 486 -17.33 -10.70 -12.77
N ILE A 487 -17.23 -9.40 -13.00
CA ILE A 487 -17.67 -8.76 -14.24
C ILE A 487 -16.78 -9.22 -15.39
N GLN A 488 -15.46 -9.08 -15.31
CA GLN A 488 -14.57 -9.45 -16.42
C GLN A 488 -14.65 -10.95 -16.79
N THR A 489 -14.86 -11.83 -15.80
CA THR A 489 -14.96 -13.28 -16.04
C THR A 489 -16.37 -13.74 -16.40
N GLY A 490 -17.39 -13.05 -15.89
CA GLY A 490 -18.79 -13.40 -16.08
C GLY A 490 -19.42 -12.75 -17.31
N LEU A 491 -18.99 -11.54 -17.65
CA LEU A 491 -19.53 -10.65 -18.69
C LEU A 491 -18.38 -10.13 -19.59
N PRO A 492 -17.63 -11.00 -20.28
CA PRO A 492 -16.41 -10.62 -21.00
C PRO A 492 -16.65 -9.63 -22.16
N ASN A 493 -17.89 -9.49 -22.62
CA ASN A 493 -18.26 -8.57 -23.69
C ASN A 493 -18.76 -7.21 -23.17
N SER A 494 -18.84 -7.02 -21.85
CA SER A 494 -19.26 -5.77 -21.25
C SER A 494 -18.05 -4.93 -20.85
N SER A 495 -18.06 -3.67 -21.26
CA SER A 495 -17.11 -2.67 -20.78
C SER A 495 -17.41 -2.27 -19.34
N TYR A 496 -16.38 -2.09 -18.52
CA TYR A 496 -16.56 -1.61 -17.15
C TYR A 496 -15.42 -0.72 -16.68
N VAL A 497 -15.75 0.16 -15.73
CA VAL A 497 -14.81 1.02 -15.01
C VAL A 497 -15.11 0.97 -13.51
N ILE A 498 -14.06 1.10 -12.70
CA ILE A 498 -14.16 1.25 -11.25
C ILE A 498 -13.75 2.67 -10.89
N LEU A 499 -14.67 3.46 -10.31
CA LEU A 499 -14.40 4.84 -9.91
C LEU A 499 -14.09 4.88 -8.40
N GLU A 500 -12.87 5.24 -8.04
CA GLU A 500 -12.40 5.36 -6.66
C GLU A 500 -12.09 6.82 -6.34
N GLY A 501 -12.74 7.36 -5.31
CA GLY A 501 -12.55 8.76 -4.90
C GLY A 501 -11.18 9.05 -4.32
N ARG A 502 -10.46 8.03 -3.85
CA ARG A 502 -9.11 8.16 -3.27
C ARG A 502 -8.03 7.86 -4.30
N HIS A 503 -6.79 8.18 -3.93
CA HIS A 503 -5.60 7.95 -4.76
C HIS A 503 -5.09 6.49 -4.72
N GLU A 504 -5.71 5.60 -3.95
CA GLU A 504 -5.26 4.21 -3.80
C GLU A 504 -6.40 3.20 -3.59
N ILE A 505 -6.14 1.94 -3.97
CA ILE A 505 -6.95 0.77 -3.60
C ILE A 505 -6.93 0.60 -2.07
N GLY A 506 -8.02 0.10 -1.48
CA GLY A 506 -7.99 -0.41 -0.11
C GLY A 506 -9.27 -0.22 0.69
N GLY A 507 -10.06 0.82 0.37
CA GLY A 507 -11.24 1.19 1.15
C GLY A 507 -10.90 1.37 2.63
N THR A 508 -11.62 0.69 3.52
CA THR A 508 -11.39 0.72 4.97
C THR A 508 -9.95 0.43 5.39
N TRP A 509 -9.27 -0.48 4.69
CA TRP A 509 -7.91 -0.95 5.03
C TRP A 509 -6.82 0.07 4.74
N SER A 510 -7.09 1.02 3.84
CA SER A 510 -6.24 2.19 3.64
C SER A 510 -6.80 3.43 4.33
N LEU A 511 -8.06 3.44 4.77
CA LEU A 511 -8.69 4.61 5.41
C LEU A 511 -8.22 4.77 6.84
N PHE A 512 -8.40 3.72 7.66
CA PHE A 512 -8.03 3.79 9.06
C PHE A 512 -6.52 3.67 9.21
N ARG A 513 -5.95 4.48 10.11
CA ARG A 513 -4.50 4.59 10.33
C ARG A 513 -4.06 4.36 11.79
N TYR A 514 -4.99 4.07 12.70
CA TYR A 514 -4.66 3.79 14.10
C TYR A 514 -3.82 2.50 14.26
N PRO A 515 -3.01 2.35 15.32
CA PRO A 515 -2.13 1.22 15.47
C PRO A 515 -2.91 -0.09 15.70
N GLY A 516 -2.44 -1.17 15.07
CA GLY A 516 -2.97 -2.53 15.27
C GLY A 516 -4.09 -2.97 14.35
N ILE A 517 -4.57 -2.13 13.42
CA ILE A 517 -5.73 -2.46 12.56
C ILE A 517 -5.57 -3.84 11.94
N ARG A 518 -6.60 -4.66 12.11
CA ARG A 518 -6.67 -6.06 11.69
C ARG A 518 -8.09 -6.48 11.38
N SER A 519 -8.23 -7.65 10.76
CA SER A 519 -9.52 -8.30 10.55
C SER A 519 -10.00 -9.02 11.81
N ASP A 520 -11.30 -8.92 12.12
CA ASP A 520 -11.98 -9.79 13.10
C ASP A 520 -12.50 -11.09 12.47
N SER A 521 -12.19 -11.32 11.20
CA SER A 521 -12.63 -12.50 10.45
C SER A 521 -11.44 -13.27 9.92
N ASP A 522 -11.62 -14.59 9.78
CA ASP A 522 -10.59 -15.44 9.22
C ASP A 522 -10.36 -15.10 7.74
N LEU A 523 -9.11 -15.19 7.28
CA LEU A 523 -8.73 -14.85 5.92
C LEU A 523 -9.08 -15.93 4.90
N PHE A 524 -9.41 -17.14 5.34
CA PHE A 524 -9.90 -18.17 4.41
C PHE A 524 -11.29 -17.81 3.88
N THR A 525 -12.12 -17.14 4.68
CA THR A 525 -13.45 -16.65 4.27
C THR A 525 -13.47 -15.18 3.88
N PHE A 526 -12.57 -14.36 4.46
CA PHE A 526 -12.42 -12.95 4.10
C PHE A 526 -11.67 -12.75 2.77
N GLY A 527 -10.70 -13.60 2.43
CA GLY A 527 -10.09 -13.61 1.10
C GLY A 527 -11.09 -13.95 0.00
N PHE A 528 -10.75 -13.61 -1.24
CA PHE A 528 -11.55 -13.91 -2.41
C PHE A 528 -11.63 -15.43 -2.66
N PRO A 529 -12.82 -15.97 -2.95
CA PRO A 529 -12.97 -17.41 -3.20
C PRO A 529 -12.25 -17.88 -4.47
N TRP A 530 -11.97 -16.95 -5.39
CA TRP A 530 -11.29 -17.17 -6.67
C TRP A 530 -9.78 -16.89 -6.60
N ASP A 531 -9.29 -16.28 -5.52
CA ASP A 531 -7.86 -16.06 -5.27
C ASP A 531 -7.56 -16.22 -3.76
N PRO A 532 -7.46 -17.46 -3.27
CA PRO A 532 -7.41 -17.74 -1.84
C PRO A 532 -6.21 -17.11 -1.14
N TRP A 533 -6.42 -16.73 0.13
CA TRP A 533 -5.34 -16.29 1.01
C TRP A 533 -4.34 -17.43 1.26
N LYS A 534 -3.05 -17.15 1.08
CA LYS A 534 -2.01 -18.20 1.08
C LYS A 534 -1.25 -18.34 2.39
N GLU A 535 -1.16 -17.27 3.19
CA GLU A 535 -0.39 -17.27 4.43
C GLU A 535 -1.03 -18.16 5.51
N ASP A 536 -0.27 -18.43 6.58
CA ASP A 536 -0.69 -19.32 7.68
C ASP A 536 -1.48 -18.61 8.78
N HIS A 537 -1.34 -17.29 8.91
CA HIS A 537 -2.07 -16.51 9.89
C HIS A 537 -3.54 -16.38 9.47
N ALA A 538 -4.44 -16.88 10.31
CA ALA A 538 -5.87 -16.82 10.03
C ALA A 538 -6.42 -15.39 10.14
N ILE A 539 -5.77 -14.51 10.91
CA ILE A 539 -6.15 -13.10 11.08
C ILE A 539 -4.98 -12.23 10.65
N ALA A 540 -5.22 -11.28 9.73
CA ALA A 540 -4.20 -10.40 9.18
C ALA A 540 -4.37 -8.94 9.59
N SER A 541 -3.22 -8.27 9.57
CA SER A 541 -3.09 -6.82 9.68
C SER A 541 -3.65 -6.11 8.44
N ALA A 542 -4.02 -4.83 8.59
CA ALA A 542 -4.43 -3.98 7.48
C ALA A 542 -3.37 -3.89 6.35
N PRO A 543 -2.06 -3.73 6.63
CA PRO A 543 -1.03 -3.77 5.59
C PRO A 543 -1.05 -5.06 4.75
N SER A 544 -1.15 -6.24 5.38
CA SER A 544 -1.21 -7.52 4.67
C SER A 544 -2.46 -7.62 3.79
N ILE A 545 -3.62 -7.20 4.31
CA ILE A 545 -4.88 -7.19 3.54
C ILE A 545 -4.81 -6.22 2.36
N LEU A 546 -4.24 -5.04 2.57
CA LEU A 546 -4.05 -4.03 1.54
C LEU A 546 -3.13 -4.54 0.43
N GLN A 547 -2.03 -5.18 0.80
CA GLN A 547 -1.07 -5.77 -0.15
C GLN A 547 -1.74 -6.89 -0.95
N TYR A 548 -2.44 -7.81 -0.29
CA TYR A 548 -3.22 -8.85 -0.94
C TYR A 548 -4.22 -8.30 -1.95
N MET A 549 -4.96 -7.23 -1.60
CA MET A 549 -5.90 -6.59 -2.53
C MET A 549 -5.19 -5.99 -3.75
N LYS A 550 -4.06 -5.29 -3.54
CA LYS A 550 -3.27 -4.68 -4.62
C LYS A 550 -2.69 -5.75 -5.55
N ASP A 551 -2.08 -6.79 -4.99
CA ASP A 551 -1.52 -7.91 -5.76
C ASP A 551 -2.59 -8.69 -6.51
N THR A 552 -3.75 -8.88 -5.89
CA THR A 552 -4.87 -9.57 -6.53
C THR A 552 -5.45 -8.74 -7.68
N ALA A 553 -5.61 -7.43 -7.49
CA ALA A 553 -6.08 -6.53 -8.55
C ALA A 553 -5.12 -6.53 -9.74
N ALA A 554 -3.81 -6.36 -9.49
CA ALA A 554 -2.78 -6.33 -10.53
C ALA A 554 -2.67 -7.66 -11.30
N ARG A 555 -2.63 -8.80 -10.57
CA ARG A 555 -2.54 -10.15 -11.20
C ARG A 555 -3.70 -10.44 -12.14
N ASN A 556 -4.88 -9.88 -11.87
CA ASN A 556 -6.08 -10.10 -12.67
C ASN A 556 -6.38 -8.94 -13.64
N GLY A 557 -5.49 -7.94 -13.72
CA GLY A 557 -5.64 -6.76 -14.58
C GLY A 557 -6.75 -5.80 -14.18
N ILE A 558 -7.34 -5.96 -12.99
CA ILE A 558 -8.47 -5.15 -12.50
C ILE A 558 -8.04 -3.72 -12.25
N ASP A 559 -6.79 -3.52 -11.81
CA ASP A 559 -6.15 -2.22 -11.57
C ASP A 559 -6.20 -1.29 -12.79
N LYS A 560 -6.11 -1.85 -14.00
CA LYS A 560 -6.21 -1.09 -15.28
C LYS A 560 -7.59 -0.47 -15.52
N HIS A 561 -8.62 -1.03 -14.88
CA HIS A 561 -10.00 -0.55 -14.96
C HIS A 561 -10.35 0.44 -13.85
N ILE A 562 -9.42 0.74 -12.95
CA ILE A 562 -9.64 1.69 -11.86
C ILE A 562 -9.29 3.10 -12.33
N ARG A 563 -10.13 4.06 -11.96
CA ARG A 563 -9.86 5.49 -12.02
C ARG A 563 -9.82 6.01 -10.60
N PHE A 564 -8.64 6.40 -10.15
CA PHE A 564 -8.42 7.03 -8.85
C PHE A 564 -8.80 8.51 -8.90
N ASN A 565 -8.87 9.14 -7.73
CA ASN A 565 -9.29 10.55 -7.59
C ASN A 565 -10.58 10.86 -8.36
N SER A 566 -11.50 9.90 -8.39
CA SER A 566 -12.75 9.92 -9.16
C SER A 566 -13.92 9.79 -8.20
N HIS A 567 -14.21 10.88 -7.47
CA HIS A 567 -15.27 10.91 -6.48
C HIS A 567 -16.63 11.06 -7.13
N VAL A 568 -17.41 9.98 -7.18
CA VAL A 568 -18.80 10.04 -7.63
C VAL A 568 -19.61 10.86 -6.62
N SER A 569 -20.33 11.88 -7.11
CA SER A 569 -21.13 12.79 -6.29
C SER A 569 -22.64 12.64 -6.54
N ALA A 570 -23.04 12.25 -7.74
CA ALA A 570 -24.44 12.05 -8.10
C ALA A 570 -24.65 10.91 -9.10
N LEU A 571 -25.81 10.25 -8.98
CA LEU A 571 -26.32 9.21 -9.86
C LEU A 571 -27.76 9.56 -10.24
N ASP A 572 -28.03 9.74 -11.54
CA ASP A 572 -29.37 10.02 -12.03
C ASP A 572 -29.76 9.01 -13.11
N TRP A 573 -30.76 8.18 -12.84
CA TRP A 573 -31.30 7.27 -13.84
C TRP A 573 -32.16 8.06 -14.82
N LYS A 574 -31.90 7.88 -16.11
CA LYS A 574 -32.65 8.46 -17.22
C LYS A 574 -33.52 7.38 -17.85
N SER A 575 -34.83 7.40 -17.57
CA SER A 575 -35.78 6.37 -18.04
C SER A 575 -35.99 6.41 -19.55
N ASP A 576 -35.94 7.58 -20.18
CA ASP A 576 -35.96 7.75 -21.63
C ASP A 576 -34.76 7.07 -22.31
N GLN A 577 -33.58 7.18 -21.70
CA GLN A 577 -32.32 6.67 -22.27
C GLN A 577 -31.90 5.30 -21.72
N GLN A 578 -32.64 4.78 -20.74
CA GLN A 578 -32.36 3.51 -20.05
C GLN A 578 -30.92 3.39 -19.54
N ARG A 579 -30.37 4.50 -19.01
CA ARG A 579 -28.99 4.56 -18.49
C ARG A 579 -28.86 5.52 -17.31
N TRP A 580 -27.85 5.28 -16.50
CA TRP A 580 -27.38 6.18 -15.45
C TRP A 580 -26.51 7.27 -16.04
N GLN A 581 -26.80 8.52 -15.69
CA GLN A 581 -25.87 9.63 -15.76
C GLN A 581 -25.15 9.75 -14.41
N ILE A 582 -23.82 9.77 -14.44
CA ILE A 582 -22.98 9.63 -13.26
C ILE A 582 -22.06 10.84 -13.21
N THR A 583 -22.18 11.65 -12.16
CA THR A 583 -21.34 12.84 -11.96
C THR A 583 -20.14 12.49 -11.12
N VAL A 584 -18.95 12.75 -11.65
CA VAL A 584 -17.66 12.39 -11.05
C VAL A 584 -16.82 13.65 -10.86
N ASN A 585 -16.55 13.98 -9.61
CA ASN A 585 -15.65 15.05 -9.24
C ASN A 585 -14.24 14.46 -9.13
N GLY A 586 -13.28 15.02 -9.87
CA GLY A 586 -11.88 14.63 -9.77
C GLY A 586 -10.98 15.84 -9.54
N ASP A 587 -9.72 15.73 -9.95
CA ASP A 587 -8.73 16.82 -9.82
C ASP A 587 -8.99 17.99 -10.80
N SER A 588 -9.92 17.82 -11.74
CA SER A 588 -10.32 18.87 -12.69
C SER A 588 -11.34 19.84 -12.08
N GLU A 589 -11.25 21.13 -12.45
CA GLU A 589 -12.21 22.16 -12.01
C GLU A 589 -13.67 21.86 -12.41
N LYS A 590 -13.88 21.09 -13.49
CA LYS A 590 -15.20 20.69 -13.96
C LYS A 590 -15.48 19.22 -13.64
N PRO A 591 -16.68 18.88 -13.13
CA PRO A 591 -17.10 17.49 -12.99
C PRO A 591 -17.13 16.77 -14.34
N GLN A 592 -16.69 15.51 -14.35
CA GLN A 592 -16.83 14.61 -15.49
C GLN A 592 -18.17 13.88 -15.42
N ILE A 593 -18.78 13.65 -16.59
CA ILE A 593 -19.99 12.86 -16.71
C ILE A 593 -19.66 11.51 -17.35
N TYR A 594 -20.12 10.44 -16.70
CA TYR A 594 -20.10 9.08 -17.21
C TYR A 594 -21.52 8.61 -17.49
N TYR A 595 -21.68 7.76 -18.50
CA TYR A 595 -22.94 7.10 -18.79
C TYR A 595 -22.77 5.59 -18.67
N ALA A 596 -23.69 4.94 -17.95
CA ALA A 596 -23.68 3.49 -17.85
C ALA A 596 -25.06 2.86 -17.73
N ARG A 597 -25.24 1.68 -18.32
CA ARG A 597 -26.49 0.93 -18.20
C ARG A 597 -26.69 0.39 -16.79
N TRP A 598 -25.61 -0.03 -16.13
CA TRP A 598 -25.64 -0.61 -14.79
C TRP A 598 -24.69 0.10 -13.82
N VAL A 599 -25.12 0.21 -12.57
CA VAL A 599 -24.29 0.69 -11.46
C VAL A 599 -24.21 -0.38 -10.36
N LEU A 600 -22.99 -0.69 -9.93
CA LEU A 600 -22.71 -1.55 -8.79
C LEU A 600 -21.94 -0.77 -7.71
N LYS A 601 -22.65 -0.41 -6.64
CA LYS A 601 -22.12 0.43 -5.55
C LYS A 601 -21.37 -0.42 -4.53
N GLY A 602 -20.06 -0.22 -4.45
CA GLY A 602 -19.11 -0.89 -3.55
C GLY A 602 -18.46 0.03 -2.52
N THR A 603 -19.09 1.15 -2.17
CA THR A 603 -18.53 2.24 -1.34
C THR A 603 -18.31 1.89 0.15
N GLY A 604 -18.78 0.73 0.60
CA GLY A 604 -18.88 0.44 2.03
C GLY A 604 -20.06 1.17 2.69
N TYR A 605 -20.06 1.22 4.02
CA TYR A 605 -21.20 1.66 4.84
C TYR A 605 -20.82 2.61 5.98
N TYR A 606 -19.55 3.03 6.06
CA TYR A 606 -19.09 4.01 7.04
C TYR A 606 -19.07 5.40 6.42
N ASP A 607 -19.41 6.42 7.21
CA ASP A 607 -19.16 7.80 6.87
C ASP A 607 -17.66 8.06 6.98
N TYR A 608 -17.02 8.52 5.90
CA TYR A 608 -15.58 8.78 5.89
C TYR A 608 -15.26 10.21 6.37
N ARG A 609 -16.26 11.10 6.37
CA ARG A 609 -16.10 12.53 6.66
C ARG A 609 -16.32 12.84 8.13
N GLU A 610 -17.23 12.11 8.77
CA GLU A 610 -17.65 12.41 10.14
C GLU A 610 -17.61 11.17 11.05
N PRO A 611 -17.16 11.32 12.31
CA PRO A 611 -17.23 10.24 13.29
C PRO A 611 -18.66 10.06 13.81
N LEU A 612 -18.89 8.98 14.57
CA LEU A 612 -20.13 8.90 15.34
C LEU A 612 -20.04 9.87 16.51
N GLU A 613 -20.94 10.85 16.54
CA GLU A 613 -20.99 11.78 17.67
C GLU A 613 -21.34 11.05 18.97
N ALA A 614 -20.47 11.23 19.96
CA ALA A 614 -20.61 10.76 21.31
C ALA A 614 -20.55 11.97 22.26
N ASP A 615 -21.62 12.18 23.01
CA ASP A 615 -21.67 13.20 24.04
C ASP A 615 -20.82 12.73 25.24
N ILE A 616 -19.72 13.44 25.50
CA ILE A 616 -18.79 13.18 26.59
C ILE A 616 -18.69 14.48 27.41
N PRO A 617 -19.34 14.56 28.58
CA PRO A 617 -19.39 15.77 29.39
C PRO A 617 -17.98 16.27 29.73
N GLY A 618 -17.76 17.58 29.59
CA GLY A 618 -16.48 18.21 29.91
C GLY A 618 -15.35 17.95 28.91
N LEU A 619 -15.53 17.20 27.82
CA LEU A 619 -14.41 16.82 26.94
C LEU A 619 -13.59 18.01 26.41
N ARG A 620 -14.23 19.17 26.23
CA ARG A 620 -13.57 20.41 25.77
C ARG A 620 -12.65 21.06 26.81
N SER A 621 -12.78 20.72 28.10
CA SER A 621 -11.92 21.27 29.16
C SER A 621 -10.63 20.46 29.36
N PHE A 622 -10.47 19.32 28.68
CA PHE A 622 -9.26 18.52 28.76
C PHE A 622 -8.07 19.26 28.14
N GLU A 623 -6.98 19.40 28.90
CA GLU A 623 -5.77 20.08 28.45
C GLU A 623 -4.85 19.17 27.64
N GLY A 624 -5.06 17.85 27.71
CA GLY A 624 -4.34 16.85 26.92
C GLY A 624 -4.88 16.67 25.51
N THR A 625 -4.44 15.61 24.83
CA THR A 625 -4.82 15.35 23.43
C THR A 625 -6.08 14.48 23.33
N VAL A 626 -7.09 14.91 22.57
CA VAL A 626 -8.28 14.10 22.25
C VAL A 626 -8.20 13.60 20.81
N ILE A 627 -8.43 12.30 20.61
CA ILE A 627 -8.27 11.65 19.31
C ILE A 627 -9.45 10.73 19.03
N HIS A 628 -10.03 10.85 17.84
CA HIS A 628 -10.97 9.86 17.36
C HIS A 628 -10.24 8.85 16.45
N PRO A 629 -10.37 7.52 16.66
CA PRO A 629 -9.60 6.51 15.93
C PRO A 629 -9.71 6.58 14.40
N GLN A 630 -10.86 7.02 13.87
CA GLN A 630 -11.07 7.20 12.44
C GLN A 630 -10.13 8.24 11.82
N PHE A 631 -9.77 9.29 12.57
CA PHE A 631 -8.93 10.41 12.12
C PHE A 631 -7.61 10.40 12.90
N TRP A 632 -6.94 9.26 12.89
CA TRP A 632 -5.70 9.05 13.63
C TRP A 632 -4.56 9.92 13.08
N PRO A 633 -3.89 10.75 13.89
CA PRO A 633 -2.75 11.55 13.45
C PRO A 633 -1.55 10.66 13.11
N GLU A 634 -0.88 10.91 11.99
CA GLU A 634 0.25 10.09 11.52
C GLU A 634 1.44 10.09 12.48
N ASN A 635 1.68 11.21 13.17
CA ASN A 635 2.85 11.41 14.05
C ASN A 635 2.45 11.53 15.52
N LEU A 636 1.37 10.88 15.95
CA LEU A 636 0.99 10.88 17.36
C LEU A 636 2.07 10.17 18.20
N ASP A 637 2.74 10.93 19.05
CA ASP A 637 3.62 10.37 20.09
C ASP A 637 2.83 10.12 21.38
N TYR A 638 2.78 8.86 21.77
CA TYR A 638 2.16 8.40 23.02
C TYR A 638 3.16 7.66 23.92
N ALA A 639 4.47 7.78 23.65
CA ALA A 639 5.52 7.22 24.51
C ALA A 639 5.44 7.86 25.90
N ASP A 640 5.50 7.00 26.93
CA ASP A 640 5.44 7.41 28.35
C ASP A 640 4.19 8.23 28.75
N LYS A 641 3.15 8.25 27.90
CA LYS A 641 1.86 8.90 28.18
C LYS A 641 0.86 7.94 28.82
N ARG A 642 -0.03 8.49 29.65
CA ARG A 642 -1.23 7.84 30.15
C ARG A 642 -2.36 8.02 29.14
N VAL A 643 -2.82 6.91 28.56
CA VAL A 643 -3.84 6.93 27.52
C VAL A 643 -5.12 6.32 28.08
N ILE A 644 -6.25 7.02 27.92
CA ILE A 644 -7.58 6.44 28.16
C ILE A 644 -8.25 6.18 26.82
N VAL A 645 -8.66 4.94 26.57
CA VAL A 645 -9.43 4.56 25.38
C VAL A 645 -10.89 4.36 25.81
N ILE A 646 -11.76 5.28 25.40
CA ILE A 646 -13.20 5.24 25.71
C ILE A 646 -13.90 4.36 24.68
N GLY A 647 -14.38 3.19 25.11
CA GLY A 647 -15.12 2.24 24.30
C GLY A 647 -14.75 0.79 24.60
N SER A 648 -15.62 -0.13 24.19
CA SER A 648 -15.45 -1.59 24.38
C SER A 648 -15.62 -2.39 23.09
N GLY A 649 -15.61 -1.71 21.93
CA GLY A 649 -15.72 -2.34 20.62
C GLY A 649 -14.37 -2.82 20.07
N ALA A 650 -14.40 -3.42 18.88
CA ALA A 650 -13.21 -3.94 18.20
C ALA A 650 -12.07 -2.91 18.07
N THR A 651 -12.39 -1.64 17.82
CA THR A 651 -11.41 -0.55 17.77
C THR A 651 -10.64 -0.40 19.08
N ALA A 652 -11.32 -0.39 20.23
CA ALA A 652 -10.68 -0.28 21.53
C ALA A 652 -9.81 -1.50 21.84
N VAL A 653 -10.36 -2.70 21.57
CA VAL A 653 -9.66 -3.98 21.79
C VAL A 653 -8.44 -4.16 20.88
N THR A 654 -8.39 -3.44 19.76
CA THR A 654 -7.23 -3.39 18.86
C THR A 654 -6.19 -2.38 19.34
N LEU A 655 -6.63 -1.19 19.77
CA LEU A 655 -5.76 -0.11 20.23
C LEU A 655 -5.01 -0.47 21.51
N VAL A 656 -5.72 -1.00 22.50
CA VAL A 656 -5.15 -1.30 23.84
C VAL A 656 -3.86 -2.13 23.76
N PRO A 657 -3.84 -3.33 23.15
CA PRO A 657 -2.62 -4.13 23.06
C PRO A 657 -1.56 -3.50 22.16
N SER A 658 -1.95 -2.71 21.16
CA SER A 658 -1.01 -2.08 20.22
C SER A 658 -0.30 -0.87 20.82
N MET A 659 -0.97 -0.14 21.73
CA MET A 659 -0.42 1.02 22.40
C MET A 659 0.33 0.66 23.68
N ALA A 660 -0.09 -0.39 24.39
CA ALA A 660 0.45 -0.78 25.69
C ALA A 660 1.98 -0.93 25.75
N PRO A 661 2.69 -1.47 24.73
CA PRO A 661 4.15 -1.59 24.80
C PRO A 661 4.88 -0.23 24.92
N THR A 662 4.34 0.82 24.30
CA THR A 662 4.99 2.15 24.18
C THR A 662 4.47 3.15 25.21
N ALA A 663 3.16 3.13 25.50
CA ALA A 663 2.57 4.03 26.48
C ALA A 663 3.06 3.73 27.91
N LYS A 664 2.97 4.72 28.80
CA LYS A 664 3.17 4.51 30.24
C LYS A 664 2.08 3.63 30.82
N SER A 665 0.83 3.87 30.42
CA SER A 665 -0.33 3.04 30.76
C SER A 665 -1.46 3.27 29.76
N VAL A 666 -2.22 2.22 29.46
CA VAL A 666 -3.43 2.32 28.60
C VAL A 666 -4.63 1.77 29.36
N THR A 667 -5.61 2.63 29.65
CA THR A 667 -6.84 2.22 30.34
C THR A 667 -8.01 2.19 29.36
N MET A 668 -8.60 1.01 29.15
CA MET A 668 -9.86 0.89 28.42
C MET A 668 -11.03 1.25 29.34
N LEU A 669 -11.64 2.41 29.13
CA LEU A 669 -12.82 2.84 29.87
C LEU A 669 -14.08 2.45 29.09
N GLN A 670 -14.93 1.64 29.70
CA GLN A 670 -16.15 1.14 29.07
C GLN A 670 -17.37 1.33 29.95
N ARG A 671 -18.51 1.64 29.32
CA ARG A 671 -19.81 1.65 30.01
C ARG A 671 -20.42 0.25 30.12
N SER A 672 -20.29 -0.53 29.05
CA SER A 672 -20.83 -1.88 28.94
C SER A 672 -19.75 -2.82 28.42
N PRO A 673 -19.42 -3.90 29.15
CA PRO A 673 -18.45 -4.89 28.69
C PRO A 673 -18.86 -5.60 27.40
N SER A 674 -17.85 -6.06 26.66
CA SER A 674 -18.02 -6.87 25.44
C SER A 674 -17.64 -8.33 25.66
N TYR A 675 -18.17 -9.22 24.81
CA TYR A 675 -17.66 -10.59 24.74
C TYR A 675 -16.35 -10.64 23.98
N PHE A 676 -15.40 -11.37 24.52
CA PHE A 676 -14.09 -11.60 23.93
C PHE A 676 -13.97 -13.05 23.46
N PHE A 677 -13.29 -13.25 22.34
CA PHE A 677 -12.90 -14.56 21.85
C PHE A 677 -11.45 -14.51 21.39
N ALA A 678 -10.61 -15.38 21.94
CA ALA A 678 -9.17 -15.43 21.67
C ALA A 678 -8.81 -16.66 20.83
N PRO A 679 -8.95 -16.62 19.49
CA PRO A 679 -8.50 -17.70 18.63
C PRO A 679 -6.95 -17.76 18.63
N PRO A 680 -6.36 -18.95 18.40
CA PRO A 680 -4.92 -19.03 18.17
C PRO A 680 -4.54 -18.29 16.88
N GLU A 681 -3.34 -17.69 16.83
CA GLU A 681 -2.86 -17.00 15.63
C GLU A 681 -2.65 -17.95 14.44
N ILE A 682 -2.20 -19.17 14.74
CA ILE A 682 -2.03 -20.27 13.78
C ILE A 682 -2.87 -21.45 14.26
N GLU A 683 -3.77 -21.93 13.41
CA GLU A 683 -4.53 -23.13 13.70
C GLU A 683 -3.76 -24.39 13.27
N SER A 684 -3.47 -25.26 14.24
CA SER A 684 -2.83 -26.56 14.00
C SER A 684 -3.58 -27.43 12.98
N ALA A 685 -4.91 -27.31 12.95
CA ALA A 685 -5.76 -27.97 11.95
C ALA A 685 -5.45 -27.51 10.52
N ASN A 686 -5.20 -26.21 10.31
CA ASN A 686 -4.88 -25.66 8.99
C ASN A 686 -3.49 -26.10 8.52
N VAL A 687 -2.50 -26.10 9.43
CA VAL A 687 -1.15 -26.64 9.16
C VAL A 687 -1.23 -28.11 8.76
N THR A 688 -2.05 -28.89 9.47
CA THR A 688 -2.27 -30.31 9.16
C THR A 688 -2.93 -30.48 7.80
N ILE A 689 -3.99 -29.72 7.49
CA ILE A 689 -4.67 -29.77 6.18
C ILE A 689 -3.68 -29.44 5.04
N LYS A 690 -2.86 -28.39 5.18
CA LYS A 690 -1.84 -28.02 4.18
C LYS A 690 -0.77 -29.11 3.99
N ARG A 691 -0.44 -29.87 5.04
CA ARG A 691 0.55 -30.96 4.99
C ARG A 691 0.07 -32.17 4.19
N TRP A 692 -1.22 -32.51 4.28
CA TRP A 692 -1.76 -33.76 3.72
C TRP A 692 -2.46 -33.60 2.37
N PHE A 693 -2.80 -32.37 1.95
CA PHE A 693 -3.55 -32.12 0.73
C PHE A 693 -2.83 -31.15 -0.21
N PRO A 694 -2.96 -31.33 -1.55
CA PRO A 694 -2.49 -30.35 -2.51
C PRO A 694 -3.08 -28.96 -2.24
N ALA A 695 -2.30 -27.91 -2.52
CA ALA A 695 -2.63 -26.53 -2.17
C ALA A 695 -4.07 -26.13 -2.56
N TRP A 696 -4.49 -26.37 -3.80
CA TRP A 696 -5.82 -26.00 -4.30
C TRP A 696 -6.97 -26.69 -3.53
N TRP A 697 -6.74 -27.90 -3.00
CA TRP A 697 -7.73 -28.65 -2.24
C TRP A 697 -7.69 -28.28 -0.76
N ALA A 698 -6.50 -28.10 -0.20
CA ALA A 698 -6.27 -27.61 1.16
C ALA A 698 -6.98 -26.28 1.41
N TYR A 699 -6.82 -25.28 0.52
CA TYR A 699 -7.46 -23.97 0.67
C TYR A 699 -8.99 -24.05 0.62
N ARG A 700 -9.54 -24.92 -0.22
CA ARG A 700 -10.99 -25.15 -0.27
C ARG A 700 -11.48 -25.78 1.02
N LEU A 701 -10.77 -26.78 1.54
CA LEU A 701 -11.14 -27.47 2.77
C LEU A 701 -11.07 -26.53 3.99
N MET A 702 -10.00 -25.73 4.11
CA MET A 702 -9.85 -24.74 5.19
C MET A 702 -10.96 -23.68 5.12
N ARG A 703 -11.27 -23.15 3.93
CA ARG A 703 -12.39 -22.22 3.75
C ARG A 703 -13.72 -22.84 4.15
N TRP A 704 -14.01 -24.06 3.71
CA TRP A 704 -15.24 -24.77 4.07
C TRP A 704 -15.35 -25.01 5.57
N ARG A 705 -14.26 -25.45 6.20
CA ARG A 705 -14.17 -25.61 7.66
C ARG A 705 -14.52 -24.30 8.36
N MET A 706 -13.90 -23.18 7.96
CA MET A 706 -14.16 -21.88 8.58
C MET A 706 -15.61 -21.43 8.39
N LEU A 707 -16.17 -21.57 7.19
CA LEU A 707 -17.59 -21.25 6.93
C LEU A 707 -18.53 -22.03 7.85
N VAL A 708 -18.31 -23.34 7.99
CA VAL A 708 -19.13 -24.21 8.84
C VAL A 708 -18.94 -23.86 10.31
N LEU A 709 -17.70 -23.68 10.77
CA LEU A 709 -17.41 -23.34 12.17
C LEU A 709 -18.03 -22.01 12.58
N THR A 710 -17.86 -20.96 11.77
CA THR A 710 -18.47 -19.64 12.06
C THR A 710 -19.99 -19.74 12.10
N TYR A 711 -20.60 -20.46 11.15
CA TYR A 711 -22.05 -20.66 11.12
C TYR A 711 -22.54 -21.41 12.37
N VAL A 712 -21.96 -22.57 12.67
CA VAL A 712 -22.32 -23.39 13.84
C VAL A 712 -22.13 -22.61 15.14
N PHE A 713 -21.01 -21.91 15.28
CA PHE A 713 -20.72 -21.10 16.47
C PHE A 713 -21.75 -19.99 16.65
N PHE A 714 -22.08 -19.24 15.59
CA PHE A 714 -23.14 -18.23 15.63
C PHE A 714 -24.50 -18.85 16.00
N SER A 715 -24.86 -19.97 15.38
CA SER A 715 -26.12 -20.68 15.66
C SER A 715 -26.22 -21.14 17.12
N ILE A 716 -25.15 -21.71 17.68
CA ILE A 716 -25.12 -22.13 19.10
C ILE A 716 -25.23 -20.92 20.02
N CYS A 717 -24.59 -19.79 19.72
CA CYS A 717 -24.76 -18.55 20.49
C CYS A 717 -26.21 -18.06 20.49
N ARG A 718 -26.94 -18.24 19.39
CA ARG A 718 -28.36 -17.85 19.28
C ARG A 718 -29.31 -18.84 19.93
N LEU A 719 -29.06 -20.15 19.81
CA LEU A 719 -29.93 -21.21 20.33
C LEU A 719 -29.69 -21.49 21.82
N PHE A 720 -28.44 -21.39 22.29
CA PHE A 720 -28.01 -21.71 23.66
C PHE A 720 -27.20 -20.56 24.30
N PRO A 721 -27.74 -19.34 24.40
CA PRO A 721 -26.98 -18.16 24.84
C PRO A 721 -26.43 -18.27 26.26
N GLY A 722 -27.16 -18.92 27.18
CA GLY A 722 -26.72 -19.12 28.57
C GLY A 722 -25.49 -20.01 28.69
N LEU A 723 -25.43 -21.09 27.90
CA LEU A 723 -24.25 -21.96 27.83
C LEU A 723 -23.05 -21.21 27.25
N MET A 724 -23.25 -20.53 26.12
CA MET A 724 -22.16 -19.81 25.45
C MET A 724 -21.62 -18.65 26.28
N ARG A 725 -22.48 -17.93 27.01
CA ARG A 725 -22.05 -16.92 28.00
C ARG A 725 -21.08 -17.52 29.02
N LYS A 726 -21.44 -18.66 29.63
CA LYS A 726 -20.58 -19.33 30.62
C LYS A 726 -19.23 -19.75 30.02
N LEU A 727 -19.25 -20.34 28.81
CA LEU A 727 -18.02 -20.78 28.14
C LEU A 727 -17.10 -19.61 27.76
N LEU A 728 -17.65 -18.52 27.22
CA LEU A 728 -16.87 -17.34 26.84
C LEU A 728 -16.27 -16.65 28.07
N ILE A 729 -17.06 -16.43 29.14
CA ILE A 729 -16.56 -15.82 30.37
C ILE A 729 -15.47 -16.69 31.01
N LYS A 730 -15.65 -18.02 31.07
CA LYS A 730 -14.62 -18.94 31.58
C LYS A 730 -13.36 -18.92 30.72
N GLY A 731 -13.49 -18.71 29.41
CA GLY A 731 -12.36 -18.52 28.50
C GLY A 731 -11.57 -17.26 28.80
N VAL A 732 -12.27 -16.16 29.10
CA VAL A 732 -11.68 -14.88 29.53
C VAL A 732 -10.98 -15.04 30.88
N GLU A 733 -11.64 -15.65 31.86
CA GLU A 733 -11.09 -15.87 33.20
C GLU A 733 -9.72 -16.57 33.19
N ARG A 734 -9.55 -17.57 32.33
CA ARG A 734 -8.28 -18.28 32.16
C ARG A 734 -7.14 -17.43 31.59
N GLN A 735 -7.46 -16.31 30.95
CA GLN A 735 -6.49 -15.42 30.32
C GLN A 735 -6.14 -14.22 31.20
N LEU A 736 -6.96 -13.87 32.18
CA LEU A 736 -6.74 -12.67 32.98
C LEU A 736 -5.54 -12.83 33.95
N PRO A 737 -4.80 -11.74 34.24
CA PRO A 737 -3.84 -11.73 35.33
C PRO A 737 -4.51 -11.97 36.69
N PRO A 738 -3.76 -12.48 37.69
CA PRO A 738 -4.25 -12.60 39.06
C PRO A 738 -4.78 -11.27 39.60
N GLY A 739 -5.94 -11.29 40.25
CA GLY A 739 -6.54 -10.11 40.90
C GLY A 739 -7.47 -9.27 40.02
N GLN A 740 -7.54 -9.50 38.71
CA GLN A 740 -8.47 -8.76 37.85
C GLN A 740 -9.89 -9.31 37.96
N LYS A 741 -10.87 -8.43 38.19
CA LYS A 741 -12.26 -8.83 38.43
C LYS A 741 -12.97 -9.14 37.12
N ILE A 742 -13.67 -10.28 37.06
CA ILE A 742 -14.59 -10.60 35.96
C ILE A 742 -15.79 -9.65 35.97
N ASP A 743 -16.41 -9.44 37.13
CA ASP A 743 -17.49 -8.48 37.31
C ASP A 743 -16.93 -7.21 37.98
N PRO A 744 -17.06 -6.01 37.39
CA PRO A 744 -17.88 -5.65 36.22
C PRO A 744 -17.16 -5.59 34.87
N ASN A 745 -15.88 -5.95 34.76
CA ASN A 745 -15.06 -5.64 33.58
C ASN A 745 -15.27 -6.56 32.36
N PHE A 746 -15.82 -7.75 32.56
CA PHE A 746 -15.94 -8.80 31.55
C PHE A 746 -17.30 -9.52 31.60
N THR A 747 -18.32 -8.88 32.17
CA THR A 747 -19.69 -9.41 32.28
C THR A 747 -20.67 -8.58 31.42
N PRO A 748 -20.84 -8.89 30.12
CA PRO A 748 -21.78 -8.17 29.26
C PRO A 748 -23.23 -8.33 29.70
N ARG A 749 -24.03 -7.26 29.59
CA ARG A 749 -25.47 -7.27 29.91
C ARG A 749 -26.37 -7.83 28.79
N TYR A 750 -25.78 -8.19 27.66
CA TYR A 750 -26.45 -8.75 26.49
C TYR A 750 -25.96 -10.18 26.21
N ASN A 751 -26.65 -10.95 25.38
CA ASN A 751 -26.27 -12.32 25.01
C ASN A 751 -25.22 -12.33 23.88
N PRO A 752 -24.36 -13.38 23.80
CA PRO A 752 -23.37 -13.48 22.74
C PRO A 752 -23.99 -13.27 21.35
N TRP A 753 -23.29 -12.54 20.48
CA TRP A 753 -23.75 -12.16 19.13
C TRP A 753 -25.00 -11.28 19.03
N GLN A 754 -25.54 -10.72 20.13
CA GLN A 754 -26.45 -9.56 20.05
C GLN A 754 -25.71 -8.26 19.74
N GLN A 755 -24.41 -8.22 20.04
CA GLN A 755 -23.44 -7.26 19.52
C GLN A 755 -22.27 -8.04 18.94
N ARG A 756 -21.49 -7.40 18.07
CA ARG A 756 -20.31 -8.03 17.47
C ARG A 756 -19.30 -8.33 18.56
N MET A 757 -18.77 -9.56 18.57
CA MET A 757 -17.77 -9.96 19.57
C MET A 757 -16.40 -9.37 19.23
N CYS A 758 -15.59 -9.16 20.25
CA CYS A 758 -14.23 -8.68 20.11
C CYS A 758 -13.27 -9.87 19.96
N ILE A 759 -12.52 -9.90 18.86
CA ILE A 759 -11.57 -10.96 18.56
C ILE A 759 -10.17 -10.54 19.00
N THR A 760 -9.51 -11.40 19.76
CA THR A 760 -8.16 -11.16 20.33
C THR A 760 -7.22 -12.29 19.93
N PRO A 761 -6.70 -12.28 18.69
CA PRO A 761 -5.80 -13.30 18.17
C PRO A 761 -4.61 -13.51 19.11
N GLY A 762 -4.30 -14.76 19.43
CA GLY A 762 -3.20 -15.10 20.36
C GLY A 762 -3.44 -14.65 21.81
N GLY A 763 -4.60 -14.07 22.13
CA GLY A 763 -4.87 -13.48 23.44
C GLY A 763 -4.06 -12.20 23.72
N ASP A 764 -3.65 -11.48 22.68
CA ASP A 764 -2.84 -10.26 22.76
C ASP A 764 -3.38 -9.19 23.71
N PHE A 765 -4.70 -8.94 23.69
CA PHE A 765 -5.37 -8.03 24.61
C PHE A 765 -5.14 -8.44 26.07
N PHE A 766 -5.27 -9.73 26.38
CA PHE A 766 -5.03 -10.25 27.72
C PHE A 766 -3.55 -10.25 28.09
N ALA A 767 -2.65 -10.45 27.10
CA ALA A 767 -1.22 -10.31 27.31
C ALA A 767 -0.86 -8.87 27.71
N ALA A 768 -1.49 -7.86 27.11
CA ALA A 768 -1.33 -6.47 27.50
C ALA A 768 -1.77 -6.22 28.95
N LEU A 769 -2.90 -6.80 29.40
CA LEU A 769 -3.32 -6.73 30.80
C LEU A 769 -2.31 -7.41 31.74
N ARG A 770 -1.83 -8.61 31.38
CA ARG A 770 -0.83 -9.35 32.17
C ARG A 770 0.52 -8.63 32.27
N SER A 771 0.85 -7.76 31.32
CA SER A 771 2.07 -6.94 31.37
C SER A 771 2.03 -5.84 32.44
N GLY A 772 0.86 -5.52 32.98
CA GLY A 772 0.66 -4.40 33.91
C GLY A 772 0.61 -3.02 33.26
N LYS A 773 0.87 -2.91 31.94
CA LYS A 773 0.77 -1.65 31.20
C LYS A 773 -0.64 -1.30 30.71
N ALA A 774 -1.60 -2.21 30.83
CA ALA A 774 -2.98 -1.97 30.44
C ALA A 774 -3.97 -2.37 31.53
N ASP A 775 -5.10 -1.64 31.60
CA ASP A 775 -6.20 -1.93 32.53
C ASP A 775 -7.57 -1.75 31.84
N VAL A 776 -8.60 -2.36 32.42
CA VAL A 776 -10.00 -2.22 32.00
C VAL A 776 -10.81 -1.68 33.17
N VAL A 777 -11.57 -0.62 32.92
CA VAL A 777 -12.46 -0.01 33.90
C VAL A 777 -13.88 0.03 33.33
N THR A 778 -14.81 -0.66 33.97
CA THR A 778 -16.25 -0.50 33.71
C THR A 778 -16.85 0.54 34.65
N ASP A 779 -17.26 1.68 34.09
CA ASP A 779 -17.93 2.76 34.83
C ASP A 779 -18.62 3.75 33.87
N THR A 780 -19.28 4.77 34.40
CA THR A 780 -19.82 5.92 33.66
C THR A 780 -19.00 7.18 33.90
N ILE A 781 -18.87 7.99 32.85
CA ILE A 781 -18.18 9.30 32.92
C ILE A 781 -19.14 10.29 33.60
N ASP A 782 -18.68 10.93 34.68
CA ASP A 782 -19.34 12.09 35.29
C ASP A 782 -18.99 13.35 34.49
N THR A 783 -17.68 13.65 34.40
CA THR A 783 -17.14 14.72 33.56
C THR A 783 -15.67 14.49 33.26
N VAL A 784 -15.20 15.00 32.12
CA VAL A 784 -13.78 15.12 31.82
C VAL A 784 -13.23 16.34 32.57
N THR A 785 -12.09 16.16 33.25
CA THR A 785 -11.37 17.20 33.98
C THR A 785 -10.19 17.68 33.14
N PRO A 786 -9.53 18.81 33.48
CA PRO A 786 -8.36 19.26 32.74
C PRO A 786 -7.24 18.22 32.60
N THR A 787 -7.12 17.29 33.56
CA THR A 787 -6.02 16.32 33.66
C THR A 787 -6.46 14.85 33.55
N GLY A 788 -7.74 14.58 33.28
CA GLY A 788 -8.25 13.21 33.27
C GLY A 788 -9.76 13.09 33.12
N ILE A 789 -10.31 11.98 33.63
CA ILE A 789 -11.74 11.67 33.59
C ILE A 789 -12.22 11.31 34.99
N LYS A 790 -13.20 12.06 35.50
CA LYS A 790 -13.91 11.73 36.73
C LYS A 790 -15.07 10.79 36.41
N LEU A 791 -15.13 9.68 37.12
CA LEU A 791 -16.17 8.67 36.98
C LEU A 791 -17.30 8.90 37.98
N SER A 792 -18.48 8.36 37.69
CA SER A 792 -19.65 8.46 38.59
C SER A 792 -19.43 7.72 39.92
N SER A 793 -18.50 6.77 39.99
CA SER A 793 -18.06 6.14 41.24
C SER A 793 -17.22 7.07 42.14
N GLY A 794 -16.83 8.24 41.65
CA GLY A 794 -15.93 9.17 42.33
C GLY A 794 -14.44 8.91 42.05
N ARG A 795 -14.08 7.79 41.39
CA ARG A 795 -12.70 7.52 40.95
C ARG A 795 -12.32 8.48 39.82
N GLU A 796 -11.12 9.05 39.89
CA GLU A 796 -10.53 9.84 38.81
C GLU A 796 -9.45 9.05 38.08
N LEU A 797 -9.53 9.05 36.75
CA LEU A 797 -8.56 8.42 35.87
C LEU A 797 -7.70 9.51 35.21
N PRO A 798 -6.42 9.66 35.59
CA PRO A 798 -5.56 10.64 34.96
C PRO A 798 -5.21 10.24 33.53
N ALA A 799 -5.18 11.22 32.62
CA ALA A 799 -4.89 11.00 31.21
C ALA A 799 -4.04 12.14 30.64
N ASP A 800 -3.13 11.80 29.75
CA ASP A 800 -2.45 12.76 28.87
C ASP A 800 -3.08 12.72 27.46
N ILE A 801 -3.68 11.57 27.10
CA ILE A 801 -4.39 11.36 25.83
C ILE A 801 -5.72 10.64 26.09
N ILE A 802 -6.80 11.13 25.48
CA ILE A 802 -8.11 10.48 25.44
C ILE A 802 -8.41 10.04 24.01
N VAL A 803 -8.69 8.76 23.82
CA VAL A 803 -9.08 8.18 22.54
C VAL A 803 -10.58 7.84 22.56
N THR A 804 -11.37 8.46 21.70
CA THR A 804 -12.84 8.28 21.63
C THR A 804 -13.22 7.13 20.69
N ALA A 805 -12.93 5.89 21.09
CA ALA A 805 -13.29 4.67 20.35
C ALA A 805 -14.79 4.30 20.48
N THR A 806 -15.67 5.28 20.27
CA THR A 806 -17.11 5.23 20.58
C THR A 806 -17.99 4.70 19.44
N GLY A 807 -17.39 4.30 18.32
CA GLY A 807 -18.07 3.69 17.18
C GLY A 807 -17.81 4.44 15.88
N LEU A 808 -18.52 4.04 14.82
CA LEU A 808 -18.42 4.65 13.49
C LEU A 808 -19.81 5.06 13.02
N LYS A 809 -19.92 6.24 12.40
CA LYS A 809 -21.17 6.70 11.81
C LYS A 809 -21.43 5.85 10.57
N LEU A 810 -22.63 5.26 10.47
CA LEU A 810 -23.04 4.54 9.27
C LEU A 810 -23.61 5.52 8.26
N ASN A 811 -23.23 5.36 7.00
CA ASN A 811 -23.75 6.13 5.88
C ASN A 811 -23.74 5.23 4.64
N LEU A 812 -24.86 4.53 4.42
CA LEU A 812 -24.99 3.61 3.30
C LEU A 812 -25.20 4.33 1.96
N ASP A 813 -25.48 5.63 1.95
CA ASP A 813 -25.57 6.44 0.74
C ASP A 813 -24.20 6.94 0.28
N ALA A 814 -23.21 6.95 1.19
CA ALA A 814 -21.87 7.46 0.95
C ALA A 814 -21.86 8.92 0.44
N HIS A 815 -22.82 9.72 0.90
CA HIS A 815 -23.06 11.11 0.48
C HIS A 815 -23.38 11.28 -1.03
N LEU A 816 -23.84 10.22 -1.69
CA LEU A 816 -24.29 10.27 -3.09
C LEU A 816 -25.71 10.85 -3.17
N SER A 817 -25.93 11.77 -4.11
CA SER A 817 -27.29 12.13 -4.54
C SER A 817 -27.77 11.09 -5.55
N ILE A 818 -28.77 10.28 -5.19
CA ILE A 818 -29.34 9.26 -6.07
C ILE A 818 -30.74 9.70 -6.50
N THR A 819 -30.97 9.76 -7.81
CA THR A 819 -32.27 10.15 -8.39
C THR A 819 -32.70 9.19 -9.49
N VAL A 820 -34.02 9.11 -9.70
CA VAL A 820 -34.66 8.46 -10.86
C VAL A 820 -35.50 9.52 -11.54
N ASP A 821 -35.11 9.91 -12.76
CA ASP A 821 -35.70 11.02 -13.51
C ASP A 821 -35.79 12.31 -12.67
N GLY A 822 -34.69 12.63 -11.98
CA GLY A 822 -34.60 13.79 -11.08
C GLY A 822 -35.34 13.66 -9.75
N LYS A 823 -36.09 12.58 -9.50
CA LYS A 823 -36.76 12.34 -8.20
C LYS A 823 -35.80 11.70 -7.21
N PRO A 824 -35.60 12.29 -6.01
CA PRO A 824 -34.68 11.74 -5.01
C PRO A 824 -35.06 10.33 -4.53
N VAL A 825 -34.05 9.47 -4.43
CA VAL A 825 -34.14 8.13 -3.83
C VAL A 825 -33.47 8.16 -2.46
N ARG A 826 -34.24 7.90 -1.40
CA ARG A 826 -33.72 7.69 -0.04
C ARG A 826 -33.61 6.21 0.24
N THR A 827 -32.40 5.69 0.37
CA THR A 827 -32.18 4.24 0.46
C THR A 827 -32.79 3.62 1.71
N GLY A 828 -32.78 4.32 2.84
CA GLY A 828 -33.40 3.87 4.09
C GLY A 828 -34.93 3.75 4.06
N GLN A 829 -35.58 4.23 3.00
CA GLN A 829 -37.03 4.12 2.81
C GLN A 829 -37.42 3.01 1.82
N LYS A 830 -36.43 2.30 1.25
CA LYS A 830 -36.63 1.32 0.20
C LYS A 830 -36.27 -0.08 0.68
N PHE A 831 -37.04 -1.08 0.25
CA PHE A 831 -36.73 -2.47 0.53
C PHE A 831 -35.55 -2.99 -0.31
N VAL A 832 -34.78 -3.92 0.25
CA VAL A 832 -33.65 -4.53 -0.45
C VAL A 832 -34.02 -5.92 -0.98
N TRP A 833 -34.00 -6.07 -2.30
CA TRP A 833 -34.22 -7.36 -2.95
C TRP A 833 -32.95 -8.20 -2.91
N LYS A 834 -33.04 -9.39 -2.30
CA LYS A 834 -31.97 -10.38 -2.08
C LYS A 834 -30.68 -9.77 -1.55
N GLY A 835 -30.80 -8.77 -0.67
CA GLY A 835 -29.66 -8.07 -0.08
C GLY A 835 -28.72 -7.44 -1.12
N SER A 836 -29.22 -7.06 -2.30
CA SER A 836 -28.39 -6.64 -3.45
C SER A 836 -29.00 -5.53 -4.32
N LEU A 837 -30.30 -5.55 -4.62
CA LEU A 837 -30.96 -4.51 -5.45
C LEU A 837 -31.89 -3.65 -4.58
N LEU A 838 -32.09 -2.40 -4.96
CA LEU A 838 -32.91 -1.45 -4.20
C LEU A 838 -34.28 -1.26 -4.86
N GLN A 839 -35.34 -1.37 -4.06
CA GLN A 839 -36.73 -1.23 -4.51
C GLN A 839 -36.94 0.06 -5.34
N ASP A 840 -37.61 -0.09 -6.49
CA ASP A 840 -37.97 0.96 -7.46
C ASP A 840 -36.78 1.66 -8.13
N VAL A 841 -35.56 1.13 -8.00
CA VAL A 841 -34.36 1.69 -8.61
C VAL A 841 -33.87 0.78 -9.75
N PRO A 842 -33.95 1.23 -11.02
CA PRO A 842 -33.56 0.41 -12.17
C PRO A 842 -32.06 0.18 -12.25
N ASN A 843 -31.62 -1.03 -12.60
CA ASN A 843 -30.22 -1.36 -12.91
C ASN A 843 -29.18 -0.96 -11.84
N PHE A 844 -29.62 -0.86 -10.58
CA PHE A 844 -28.78 -0.46 -9.46
C PHE A 844 -28.63 -1.60 -8.47
N ALA A 845 -27.40 -2.02 -8.27
CA ALA A 845 -27.02 -2.98 -7.24
C ALA A 845 -26.07 -2.31 -6.24
N PHE A 846 -26.13 -2.73 -4.98
CA PHE A 846 -25.15 -2.33 -3.97
C PHE A 846 -24.66 -3.54 -3.19
N ILE A 847 -23.39 -3.48 -2.78
CA ILE A 847 -22.74 -4.56 -2.06
C ILE A 847 -22.88 -4.36 -0.57
N PHE A 848 -23.48 -5.35 0.10
CA PHE A 848 -23.60 -5.40 1.54
C PHE A 848 -23.11 -6.75 2.08
N GLY A 849 -22.28 -6.72 3.11
CA GLY A 849 -21.70 -7.90 3.75
C GLY A 849 -22.58 -8.47 4.87
N TYR A 850 -21.95 -9.30 5.71
CA TYR A 850 -22.56 -9.91 6.88
C TYR A 850 -22.07 -9.23 8.16
N THR A 851 -22.91 -9.23 9.20
CA THR A 851 -22.48 -8.88 10.57
C THR A 851 -21.97 -10.08 11.34
N ASN A 852 -22.41 -11.29 10.99
CA ASN A 852 -22.09 -12.56 11.64
C ASN A 852 -21.10 -13.45 10.86
N ALA A 853 -20.58 -12.95 9.73
CA ALA A 853 -19.61 -13.64 8.89
C ALA A 853 -18.74 -12.63 8.14
N SER A 854 -17.75 -13.11 7.38
CA SER A 854 -16.87 -12.25 6.58
C SER A 854 -17.62 -11.41 5.55
N TRP A 855 -17.24 -10.13 5.44
CA TRP A 855 -17.82 -9.17 4.51
C TRP A 855 -17.78 -9.66 3.04
N THR A 856 -16.62 -10.21 2.64
CA THR A 856 -16.34 -10.66 1.27
C THR A 856 -17.29 -11.75 0.78
N LEU A 857 -17.88 -12.54 1.69
CA LEU A 857 -18.89 -13.54 1.35
C LEU A 857 -20.14 -12.89 0.76
N GLY A 858 -20.57 -11.76 1.33
CA GLY A 858 -21.73 -11.01 0.86
C GLY A 858 -21.43 -10.30 -0.46
N ALA A 859 -20.22 -9.72 -0.54
CA ALA A 859 -19.71 -9.12 -1.78
C ALA A 859 -19.68 -10.11 -2.95
N ASP A 860 -19.21 -11.35 -2.72
CA ASP A 860 -19.21 -12.38 -3.76
C ASP A 860 -20.61 -12.84 -4.14
N ALA A 861 -21.50 -13.04 -3.18
CA ALA A 861 -22.89 -13.40 -3.46
C ALA A 861 -23.60 -12.30 -4.29
N THR A 862 -23.43 -11.03 -3.95
CA THR A 862 -23.99 -9.91 -4.72
C THR A 862 -23.40 -9.85 -6.13
N ALA A 863 -22.09 -9.96 -6.28
CA ALA A 863 -21.45 -9.88 -7.60
C ALA A 863 -21.86 -11.04 -8.53
N ASN A 864 -21.99 -12.27 -8.01
CA ASN A 864 -22.50 -13.40 -8.81
C ASN A 864 -23.97 -13.19 -9.21
N LEU A 865 -24.81 -12.72 -8.28
CA LEU A 865 -26.22 -12.41 -8.57
C LEU A 865 -26.33 -11.32 -9.65
N PHE A 866 -25.52 -10.28 -9.55
CA PHE A 866 -25.45 -9.18 -10.51
C PHE A 866 -25.07 -9.67 -11.91
N VAL A 867 -24.00 -10.47 -12.03
CA VAL A 867 -23.60 -11.08 -13.32
C VAL A 867 -24.74 -11.90 -13.93
N ARG A 868 -25.44 -12.69 -13.12
CA ARG A 868 -26.58 -13.49 -13.60
C ARG A 868 -27.75 -12.61 -14.03
N LEU A 869 -28.01 -11.53 -13.30
CA LEU A 869 -29.06 -10.56 -13.62
C LEU A 869 -28.81 -9.88 -14.97
N VAL A 870 -27.58 -9.42 -15.23
CA VAL A 870 -27.20 -8.79 -16.50
C VAL A 870 -27.41 -9.76 -17.66
N LYS A 871 -26.93 -11.01 -17.53
CA LYS A 871 -27.14 -12.04 -18.56
C LYS A 871 -28.61 -12.30 -18.83
N THR A 872 -29.42 -12.46 -17.79
CA THR A 872 -30.86 -12.69 -17.95
C THR A 872 -31.57 -11.49 -18.55
N ALA A 873 -31.14 -10.26 -18.24
CA ALA A 873 -31.67 -9.07 -18.90
C ALA A 873 -31.34 -9.07 -20.41
N ASP A 874 -30.09 -9.38 -20.77
CA ASP A 874 -29.64 -9.46 -22.16
C ASP A 874 -30.37 -10.56 -22.95
N GLU A 875 -30.51 -11.76 -22.35
CA GLU A 875 -31.25 -12.89 -22.93
C GLU A 875 -32.72 -12.56 -23.19
N ARG A 876 -33.33 -11.73 -22.33
CA ARG A 876 -34.72 -11.27 -22.47
C ARG A 876 -34.85 -10.02 -23.36
N GLY A 877 -33.75 -9.47 -23.86
CA GLY A 877 -33.73 -8.20 -24.59
C GLY A 877 -34.21 -7.01 -23.73
N ALA A 878 -34.07 -7.10 -22.41
CA ALA A 878 -34.48 -6.07 -21.47
C ALA A 878 -33.38 -5.03 -21.26
N THR A 879 -33.76 -3.75 -21.32
CA THR A 879 -32.88 -2.60 -21.12
C THR A 879 -32.75 -2.25 -19.65
N SER A 880 -33.80 -2.45 -18.86
CA SER A 880 -33.78 -2.25 -17.41
C SER A 880 -34.40 -3.39 -16.61
N VAL A 881 -33.89 -3.59 -15.40
CA VAL A 881 -34.46 -4.48 -14.39
C VAL A 881 -34.68 -3.72 -13.10
N THR A 882 -35.90 -3.76 -12.58
CA THR A 882 -36.31 -3.00 -11.39
C THR A 882 -37.01 -3.90 -10.38
N PRO A 883 -36.53 -4.00 -9.12
CA PRO A 883 -37.26 -4.72 -8.09
C PRO A 883 -38.46 -3.90 -7.61
N GLN A 884 -39.64 -4.54 -7.56
CA GLN A 884 -40.87 -3.91 -7.11
C GLN A 884 -41.55 -4.75 -6.04
N VAL A 885 -41.96 -4.10 -4.96
CA VAL A 885 -42.81 -4.72 -3.95
C VAL A 885 -44.24 -4.74 -4.49
N ASP A 886 -44.86 -5.92 -4.55
CA ASP A 886 -46.29 -6.03 -4.86
C ASP A 886 -47.09 -5.25 -3.81
N PRO A 887 -47.93 -4.27 -4.21
CA PRO A 887 -48.76 -3.51 -3.27
C PRO A 887 -49.69 -4.37 -2.41
N LYS A 888 -50.02 -5.60 -2.86
CA LYS A 888 -50.82 -6.57 -2.11
C LYS A 888 -50.00 -7.44 -1.16
N ALA A 889 -48.67 -7.41 -1.24
CA ALA A 889 -47.81 -8.20 -0.37
C ALA A 889 -47.78 -7.64 1.04
N ASN A 890 -48.15 -8.47 2.02
CA ASN A 890 -48.09 -8.12 3.44
C ASN A 890 -46.70 -8.42 4.03
N ILE A 891 -45.72 -7.59 3.72
CA ILE A 891 -44.33 -7.74 4.21
C ILE A 891 -44.17 -6.99 5.53
N LYS A 892 -43.81 -7.71 6.60
CA LYS A 892 -43.51 -7.06 7.89
C LYS A 892 -42.06 -6.62 7.93
N LYS A 893 -41.84 -5.37 8.32
CA LYS A 893 -40.48 -4.83 8.51
C LYS A 893 -39.79 -5.56 9.65
N VAL A 894 -38.55 -5.97 9.42
CA VAL A 894 -37.67 -6.56 10.44
C VAL A 894 -36.34 -5.81 10.49
N PRO A 895 -35.54 -5.93 11.56
CA PRO A 895 -34.22 -5.31 11.61
C PRO A 895 -33.33 -5.79 10.47
N ALA A 896 -32.71 -4.85 9.75
CA ALA A 896 -31.79 -5.15 8.64
C ALA A 896 -30.49 -5.76 9.15
N LEU A 897 -30.05 -5.33 10.33
CA LEU A 897 -28.86 -5.81 11.01
C LEU A 897 -29.27 -6.52 12.30
N ASN A 898 -28.85 -7.76 12.48
CA ASN A 898 -29.16 -8.54 13.69
C ASN A 898 -28.24 -8.17 14.87
N LEU A 899 -28.10 -6.88 15.16
CA LEU A 899 -27.26 -6.33 16.23
C LEU A 899 -27.98 -5.17 16.93
N ASN A 900 -27.87 -5.07 18.25
CA ASN A 900 -28.46 -3.99 19.06
C ASN A 900 -27.42 -2.96 19.56
N SER A 901 -26.31 -2.83 18.83
CA SER A 901 -25.25 -1.88 19.17
C SER A 901 -25.68 -0.44 18.89
N THR A 902 -25.28 0.51 19.73
CA THR A 902 -25.73 1.92 19.66
C THR A 902 -25.53 2.56 18.29
N TYR A 903 -24.41 2.29 17.60
CA TYR A 903 -24.15 2.87 16.27
C TYR A 903 -25.11 2.37 15.19
N ILE A 904 -25.66 1.15 15.34
CA ILE A 904 -26.66 0.58 14.43
C ILE A 904 -28.03 1.15 14.75
N SER A 905 -28.43 1.15 16.02
CA SER A 905 -29.71 1.73 16.42
C SER A 905 -29.82 3.21 16.03
N LYS A 906 -28.76 4.00 16.25
CA LYS A 906 -28.71 5.39 15.79
C LYS A 906 -28.81 5.51 14.25
N ALA A 907 -28.29 4.56 13.49
CA ALA A 907 -28.40 4.58 12.02
C ALA A 907 -29.81 4.19 11.55
N GLU A 908 -30.47 3.26 12.23
CA GLU A 908 -31.87 2.90 11.98
C GLU A 908 -32.80 4.08 12.34
N GLU A 909 -32.57 4.76 13.47
CA GLU A 909 -33.31 5.96 13.90
C GLU A 909 -33.19 7.11 12.90
N ARG A 910 -32.00 7.32 12.31
CA ARG A 910 -31.78 8.32 11.25
C ARG A 910 -32.37 7.92 9.90
N GLY A 911 -32.72 6.64 9.73
CA GLY A 911 -33.18 6.12 8.45
C GLY A 911 -32.04 5.97 7.42
N ASP A 912 -30.82 5.69 7.87
CA ASP A 912 -29.65 5.47 6.99
C ASP A 912 -29.55 4.01 6.49
N VAL A 913 -30.36 3.11 7.06
CA VAL A 913 -30.32 1.67 6.78
C VAL A 913 -31.54 1.27 5.94
N PRO A 914 -31.36 0.63 4.76
CA PRO A 914 -32.45 0.14 3.93
C PRO A 914 -33.41 -0.81 4.66
N LEU A 915 -34.65 -0.84 4.18
CA LEU A 915 -35.69 -1.69 4.74
C LEU A 915 -35.48 -3.15 4.30
N VAL A 916 -35.84 -4.07 5.19
CA VAL A 916 -35.94 -5.51 4.90
C VAL A 916 -37.23 -6.07 5.48
N GLY A 917 -37.67 -7.19 4.91
CA GLY A 917 -38.90 -7.88 5.28
C GLY A 917 -38.68 -9.22 5.98
N ASP A 918 -39.76 -9.82 6.45
CA ASP A 918 -39.80 -11.16 7.02
C ASP A 918 -39.95 -12.28 5.98
N SER A 919 -40.26 -11.94 4.73
CA SER A 919 -40.68 -12.90 3.70
C SER A 919 -40.21 -12.55 2.28
N GLY A 920 -40.31 -13.55 1.39
CA GLY A 920 -39.99 -13.39 -0.03
C GLY A 920 -38.53 -13.03 -0.29
N PRO A 921 -38.23 -12.30 -1.39
CA PRO A 921 -36.87 -11.88 -1.70
C PRO A 921 -36.38 -10.72 -0.82
N TRP A 922 -37.20 -10.18 0.08
CA TRP A 922 -36.91 -8.98 0.86
C TRP A 922 -36.24 -9.25 2.20
N VAL A 923 -35.90 -10.51 2.48
CA VAL A 923 -35.33 -10.95 3.76
C VAL A 923 -33.90 -10.45 4.00
N PRO A 924 -33.49 -10.21 5.26
CA PRO A 924 -32.14 -9.77 5.58
C PRO A 924 -31.06 -10.80 5.25
N ARG A 925 -29.86 -10.30 4.99
CA ARG A 925 -28.64 -11.07 4.75
C ARG A 925 -28.07 -11.60 6.08
N ASN A 926 -28.47 -12.81 6.47
CA ASN A 926 -28.05 -13.44 7.74
C ASN A 926 -27.48 -14.86 7.60
N ASN A 927 -27.60 -15.47 6.42
CA ASN A 927 -27.17 -16.84 6.16
C ASN A 927 -26.45 -16.94 4.82
N TYR A 928 -25.13 -17.08 4.87
CA TYR A 928 -24.30 -17.19 3.68
C TYR A 928 -24.67 -18.36 2.77
N PHE A 929 -24.99 -19.54 3.31
CA PHE A 929 -25.32 -20.70 2.49
C PHE A 929 -26.58 -20.48 1.65
N ARG A 930 -27.60 -19.87 2.26
CA ARG A 930 -28.83 -19.47 1.56
C ARG A 930 -28.55 -18.46 0.46
N ASP A 931 -27.75 -17.44 0.75
CA ASP A 931 -27.45 -16.38 -0.22
C ASP A 931 -26.49 -16.85 -1.33
N TYR A 932 -25.55 -17.73 -1.00
CA TYR A 932 -24.68 -18.42 -1.95
C TYR A 932 -25.52 -19.22 -2.94
N TRP A 933 -26.50 -20.00 -2.45
CA TRP A 933 -27.42 -20.74 -3.30
C TRP A 933 -28.26 -19.79 -4.17
N ASN A 934 -28.89 -18.78 -3.56
CA ASN A 934 -29.74 -17.82 -4.25
C ASN A 934 -28.98 -17.03 -5.33
N SER A 935 -27.74 -16.63 -5.07
CA SER A 935 -26.90 -15.90 -6.04
C SER A 935 -26.53 -16.70 -7.27
N ARG A 936 -26.55 -18.04 -7.21
CA ARG A 936 -26.18 -18.93 -8.33
C ARG A 936 -27.37 -19.59 -9.02
N TRP A 937 -28.37 -20.00 -8.23
CA TRP A 937 -29.50 -20.80 -8.72
C TRP A 937 -30.88 -20.31 -8.28
N GLY A 938 -30.96 -19.26 -7.46
CA GLY A 938 -32.26 -18.75 -7.00
C GLY A 938 -33.10 -18.19 -8.15
N ASP A 939 -34.39 -17.98 -7.95
CA ASP A 939 -35.25 -17.39 -8.99
C ASP A 939 -34.93 -15.90 -9.26
N LEU A 940 -35.06 -15.43 -10.52
CA LEU A 940 -34.94 -14.01 -10.92
C LEU A 940 -36.27 -13.42 -11.40
N SER A 941 -37.36 -14.19 -11.43
CA SER A 941 -38.66 -13.70 -11.90
C SER A 941 -39.47 -13.02 -10.79
N ASN A 942 -39.37 -13.50 -9.56
CA ASN A 942 -40.16 -12.98 -8.46
C ASN A 942 -39.76 -11.54 -8.07
N SER A 943 -40.76 -10.65 -8.12
CA SER A 943 -40.64 -9.23 -7.74
C SER A 943 -39.62 -8.43 -8.56
N LEU A 944 -39.23 -8.90 -9.75
CA LEU A 944 -38.41 -8.15 -10.71
C LEU A 944 -39.22 -7.85 -11.97
N VAL A 945 -39.24 -6.58 -12.36
CA VAL A 945 -39.83 -6.12 -13.62
C VAL A 945 -38.71 -5.92 -14.64
N PHE A 946 -38.85 -6.57 -15.80
CA PHE A 946 -37.94 -6.45 -16.93
C PHE A 946 -38.60 -5.56 -17.98
N ASN A 947 -38.04 -4.37 -18.22
CA ASN A 947 -38.56 -3.45 -19.22
C ASN A 947 -37.67 -3.44 -20.46
N ARG A 948 -38.27 -3.15 -21.60
CA ARG A 948 -37.58 -2.87 -22.85
C ARG A 948 -38.12 -1.54 -23.39
N VAL A 949 -37.26 -0.55 -23.49
CA VAL A 949 -37.55 0.68 -24.23
C VAL A 949 -36.74 0.61 -25.51
N ALA A 950 -37.38 0.87 -26.65
CA ALA A 950 -36.65 1.05 -27.91
C ALA A 950 -35.87 2.37 -27.77
N VAL A 951 -34.54 2.27 -27.71
CA VAL A 951 -33.67 3.43 -27.78
C VAL A 951 -33.52 3.73 -29.27
N GLU A 952 -33.96 4.90 -29.72
CA GLU A 952 -33.75 5.40 -31.10
C GLU A 952 -32.27 5.57 -31.43
#